data_AF-A0A953U276-F1
#
_entry.id   AF-A0A953U276-F1
#
_cell.length_a   1.000
_cell.length_b   1.000
_cell.length_c   1.000
_cell.angle_alpha   90.00
_cell.angle_beta   90.00
_cell.angle_gamma   90.00
#
_symmetry.space_group_name_H-M   'P 1'
#
loop_
_entity.id
_entity.type
_entity.pdbx_description
1 polymer ?
#
loop_
_entity_poly.entity_id
_entity_poly.type
_entity_poly.pdbx_seq_one_letter_code
_entity_poly.pdbx_strand_id
1 'polypeptide(L)'
;RGRGEVIQYVTEKYGREQVAQIITFGTLGARAAIKDVGRALDISFADVDKITKLIPTQPLNIKLKEARKIEPQLDELARKEPRVKEVLEVAERLEGMARNASVHAAGVVISPVALKELVPLYKTNKDEIVTQYDMVGLEKLGLLKMDFLGLTTLTIIEDALKLIEKYRGVKLVIEEIPLDDQKTYQAVFHKGYTSGIFQFESAGMRDILRRYQPDRLEDLCALNALYRPGPMGMIDDFIERKHGRKEVVYDLPEMKEILEETYGVMVYQEQVMQISNRIAGYSLGDADLLRRAMGKKKIEEMAKQRARFMEGAKKNNHPPRRVEKIFDLMEKFAGYGFNKSHSAAYAYLAFVTAYLKTHYPLDFMSALLTSQTGNTAQVVKYINECREMGIKVLAPDVNVSDFDFTPDHDGIRFGLGAIKNVGAGAVESIAKARTEGGRFGSLYDFCERVDLSAVNRRAIESFIKAGAMDTLEGTRAQLTAIIDSAMETGTRAHKDRESGQSGLFAALIEEQPAADHPLPNVKDWTGPEKLTSEKEMLGFYITGHPLDAHMDKVRELATHTTGNLEGLAKGTEVALCGILTGVARRRSKEGKLWASMQIEDLEGAIEGMVFSTQYERLMSSLNEDKAVLVRGLILPEENAPPKVSIQDIVALENARVSLPSLISIKVPVNGSNSDRAGQLAKLFETKRGETEVRLRLEKSRDFSVILDVAAKVRPDKEFCAEVARICGTEAMEVLAN
;
A
#
# COMPACT_ATOMS: atom_id res chain seq x y z
N ARG A 1 15.17 -11.91 7.59
CA ARG A 1 16.05 -12.28 8.74
C ARG A 1 16.58 -13.70 8.48
N GLY A 2 17.79 -14.08 8.89
CA GLY A 2 18.33 -15.45 8.69
C GLY A 2 19.29 -15.72 7.51
N ARG A 3 19.36 -14.87 6.47
CA ARG A 3 20.33 -15.06 5.36
C ARG A 3 21.78 -15.10 5.83
N GLY A 4 22.15 -14.22 6.76
CA GLY A 4 23.50 -14.16 7.32
C GLY A 4 23.90 -15.43 8.05
N GLU A 5 22.97 -16.02 8.80
CA GLU A 5 23.17 -17.28 9.53
C GLU A 5 23.44 -18.45 8.58
N VAL A 6 22.73 -18.54 7.46
CA VAL A 6 22.99 -19.58 6.44
C VAL A 6 24.38 -19.40 5.82
N ILE A 7 24.78 -18.17 5.50
CA ILE A 7 26.12 -17.89 4.97
C ILE A 7 27.19 -18.26 6.00
N GLN A 8 26.96 -17.93 7.27
CA GLN A 8 27.85 -18.29 8.37
C GLN A 8 27.97 -19.81 8.51
N TYR A 9 26.85 -20.54 8.51
CA TYR A 9 26.83 -22.01 8.55
C TYR A 9 27.65 -22.62 7.41
N VAL A 10 27.46 -22.15 6.17
CA VAL A 10 28.23 -22.63 5.01
C VAL A 10 29.72 -22.32 5.18
N THR A 11 30.05 -21.12 5.68
CA THR A 11 31.43 -20.71 5.96
C THR A 11 32.10 -21.61 7.00
N GLU A 12 31.39 -21.93 8.09
CA GLU A 12 31.89 -22.81 9.15
C GLU A 12 32.03 -24.26 8.67
N LYS A 13 31.07 -24.74 7.87
CA LYS A 13 31.04 -26.12 7.37
C LYS A 13 32.13 -26.43 6.35
N TYR A 14 32.36 -25.53 5.39
CA TYR A 14 33.30 -25.77 4.28
C TYR A 14 34.67 -25.10 4.48
N GLY A 15 34.79 -24.24 5.49
CA GLY A 15 36.02 -23.52 5.81
C GLY A 15 35.98 -22.06 5.35
N ARG A 16 36.53 -21.18 6.20
CA ARG A 16 36.52 -19.72 5.98
C ARG A 16 37.28 -19.28 4.73
N GLU A 17 38.29 -20.02 4.30
CA GLU A 17 39.08 -19.69 3.10
C GLU A 17 38.44 -20.20 1.80
N GLN A 18 37.45 -21.09 1.90
CA GLN A 18 36.81 -21.79 0.78
C GLN A 18 35.49 -21.12 0.35
N VAL A 19 34.97 -20.21 1.17
CA VAL A 19 33.67 -19.56 0.99
C VAL A 19 33.85 -18.05 0.94
N ALA A 20 33.36 -17.41 -0.11
CA ALA A 20 33.30 -15.96 -0.22
C ALA A 20 32.01 -15.51 -0.91
N GLN A 21 31.61 -14.28 -0.67
CA GLN A 21 30.54 -13.67 -1.46
C GLN A 21 31.08 -13.20 -2.81
N ILE A 22 30.19 -13.08 -3.80
CA ILE A 22 30.56 -12.64 -5.14
C ILE A 22 30.57 -11.10 -5.18
N ILE A 23 31.55 -10.48 -5.84
CA ILE A 23 31.52 -9.03 -6.09
C ILE A 23 30.53 -8.67 -7.19
N THR A 24 29.96 -7.49 -7.05
CA THR A 24 29.16 -6.82 -8.07
C THR A 24 29.73 -5.44 -8.30
N PHE A 25 29.80 -5.05 -9.57
CA PHE A 25 30.22 -3.71 -9.96
C PHE A 25 28.98 -2.85 -10.21
N GLY A 26 28.78 -1.83 -9.39
CA GLY A 26 27.77 -0.81 -9.65
C GLY A 26 28.21 -0.01 -10.87
N THR A 27 27.42 -0.04 -11.95
CA THR A 27 27.70 0.74 -13.16
C THR A 27 26.89 2.03 -13.18
N LEU A 28 27.41 3.06 -13.84
CA LEU A 28 26.69 4.32 -14.02
C LEU A 28 25.50 4.13 -14.97
N GLY A 29 24.29 4.06 -14.44
CA GLY A 29 23.06 4.23 -15.23
C GLY A 29 22.85 5.71 -15.63
N ALA A 30 22.02 5.96 -16.64
CA ALA A 30 21.76 7.28 -17.21
C ALA A 30 21.61 8.42 -16.17
N ARG A 31 20.71 8.25 -15.20
CA ARG A 31 20.48 9.26 -14.15
C ARG A 31 21.66 9.43 -13.21
N ALA A 32 22.37 8.35 -12.88
CA ALA A 32 23.52 8.40 -11.99
C ALA A 32 24.72 9.09 -12.67
N ALA A 33 24.91 8.83 -13.97
CA ALA A 33 25.92 9.50 -14.78
C ALA A 33 25.69 11.02 -14.81
N ILE A 34 24.45 11.47 -15.07
CA ILE A 34 24.09 12.90 -15.05
C ILE A 34 24.35 13.52 -13.67
N LYS A 35 23.98 12.84 -12.57
CA LYS A 35 24.20 13.35 -11.20
C LYS A 35 25.67 13.51 -10.86
N ASP A 36 26.47 12.50 -11.15
CA ASP A 36 27.90 12.51 -10.83
C ASP A 36 28.65 13.55 -11.66
N VAL A 37 28.33 13.66 -12.96
CA VAL A 37 28.90 14.68 -13.85
C VAL A 37 28.46 16.07 -13.43
N GLY A 38 27.16 16.28 -13.15
CA GLY A 38 26.64 17.57 -12.71
C GLY A 38 27.32 18.05 -11.42
N ARG A 39 27.57 17.14 -10.47
CA ARG A 39 28.34 17.44 -9.26
C ARG A 39 29.80 17.78 -9.56
N ALA A 40 30.44 17.08 -10.49
CA ALA A 40 31.82 17.36 -10.88
C ALA A 40 31.99 18.70 -11.60
N LEU A 41 30.96 19.12 -12.34
CA LEU A 41 30.89 20.42 -13.03
C LEU A 41 30.31 21.55 -12.16
N ASP A 42 30.12 21.30 -10.86
CA ASP A 42 29.60 22.26 -9.87
C ASP A 42 28.24 22.87 -10.26
N ILE A 43 27.35 22.02 -10.76
CA ILE A 43 25.95 22.38 -11.07
C ILE A 43 25.09 22.12 -9.83
N SER A 44 24.15 23.04 -9.58
CA SER A 44 23.26 22.93 -8.43
C SER A 44 22.46 21.61 -8.45
N PHE A 45 22.20 21.05 -7.26
CA PHE A 45 21.40 19.84 -7.14
C PHE A 45 20.01 20.00 -7.76
N ALA A 46 19.41 21.19 -7.64
CA ALA A 46 18.09 21.48 -8.19
C ALA A 46 18.08 21.40 -9.73
N ASP A 47 19.13 21.88 -10.40
CA ASP A 47 19.20 21.86 -11.85
C ASP A 47 19.52 20.47 -12.40
N VAL A 48 20.42 19.75 -11.73
CA VAL A 48 20.67 18.32 -12.01
C VAL A 48 19.39 17.49 -11.84
N ASP A 49 18.62 17.75 -10.78
CA ASP A 49 17.37 17.04 -10.51
C ASP A 49 16.32 17.29 -11.62
N LYS A 50 16.20 18.53 -12.11
CA LYS A 50 15.36 18.86 -13.28
C LYS A 50 15.71 18.01 -14.50
N ILE A 51 17.00 17.89 -14.83
CA ILE A 51 17.47 17.10 -15.98
C ILE A 51 17.18 15.61 -15.76
N THR A 52 17.48 15.08 -14.58
CA THR A 52 17.28 13.64 -14.32
C THR A 52 15.81 13.20 -14.28
N LYS A 53 14.89 14.11 -13.93
CA LYS A 53 13.44 13.87 -13.97
C LYS A 53 12.90 13.68 -15.39
N LEU A 54 13.57 14.24 -16.41
CA LEU A 54 13.20 14.06 -17.81
C LEU A 54 13.64 12.70 -18.38
N ILE A 55 14.55 11.98 -17.71
CA ILE A 55 14.93 10.65 -18.16
C ILE A 55 13.74 9.69 -17.95
N PRO A 56 13.22 9.05 -19.00
CA PRO A 56 12.11 8.10 -18.89
C PRO A 56 12.41 6.97 -17.90
N THR A 57 11.39 6.51 -17.18
CA THR A 57 11.50 5.36 -16.27
C THR A 57 11.29 4.02 -16.98
N GLN A 58 10.78 4.05 -18.22
CA GLN A 58 10.57 2.88 -19.07
C GLN A 58 11.13 3.15 -20.47
N PRO A 59 11.85 2.19 -21.08
CA PRO A 59 12.24 0.87 -20.55
C PRO A 59 13.20 0.95 -19.34
N LEU A 60 13.22 -0.08 -18.49
CA LEU A 60 14.19 -0.16 -17.40
C LEU A 60 15.61 -0.18 -17.98
N ASN A 61 16.55 0.49 -17.29
CA ASN A 61 17.95 0.65 -17.73
C ASN A 61 18.11 1.32 -19.10
N ILE A 62 17.20 2.25 -19.44
CA ILE A 62 17.31 3.07 -20.64
C ILE A 62 18.67 3.75 -20.72
N LYS A 63 19.27 3.70 -21.91
CA LYS A 63 20.53 4.38 -22.21
C LYS A 63 20.27 5.85 -22.51
N LEU A 64 21.20 6.74 -22.15
CA LEU A 64 21.09 8.19 -22.39
C LEU A 64 20.74 8.52 -23.86
N LYS A 65 21.37 7.82 -24.82
CA LYS A 65 21.06 7.96 -26.26
C LYS A 65 19.60 7.64 -26.61
N GLU A 66 19.01 6.65 -25.96
CA GLU A 66 17.63 6.24 -26.20
C GLU A 66 16.67 7.18 -25.47
N ALA A 67 17.01 7.59 -24.25
CA ALA A 67 16.23 8.57 -23.48
C ALA A 67 16.05 9.88 -24.26
N ARG A 68 17.10 10.37 -24.92
CA ARG A 68 17.04 11.57 -25.78
C ARG A 68 16.15 11.42 -27.00
N LYS A 69 16.02 10.20 -27.55
CA LYS A 69 15.09 9.93 -28.66
C LYS A 69 13.63 9.91 -28.21
N ILE A 70 13.38 9.45 -26.99
CA ILE A 70 12.03 9.32 -26.43
C ILE A 70 11.54 10.66 -25.85
N GLU A 71 12.43 11.45 -25.24
CA GLU A 71 12.12 12.74 -24.61
C GLU A 71 12.87 13.89 -25.30
N PRO A 72 12.25 14.57 -26.28
CA PRO A 72 12.87 15.68 -27.00
C PRO A 72 13.27 16.88 -26.12
N GLN A 73 12.63 17.06 -24.95
CA GLN A 73 12.95 18.17 -24.04
C GLN A 73 14.40 18.15 -23.55
N LEU A 74 15.04 16.97 -23.48
CA LEU A 74 16.44 16.85 -23.12
C LEU A 74 17.35 17.59 -24.12
N ASP A 75 17.06 17.44 -25.42
CA ASP A 75 17.82 18.11 -26.47
C ASP A 75 17.49 19.61 -26.57
N GLU A 76 16.25 19.99 -26.26
CA GLU A 76 15.87 21.41 -26.18
C GLU A 76 16.61 22.14 -25.05
N LEU A 77 16.70 21.52 -23.87
CA LEU A 77 17.47 22.08 -22.75
C LEU A 77 18.96 22.16 -23.07
N ALA A 78 19.52 21.13 -23.71
CA ALA A 78 20.91 21.14 -24.16
C ALA A 78 21.19 22.28 -25.16
N ARG A 79 20.21 22.67 -25.99
CA ARG A 79 20.35 23.80 -26.92
C ARG A 79 20.26 25.16 -26.23
N LYS A 80 19.40 25.28 -25.21
CA LYS A 80 19.20 26.52 -24.45
C LYS A 80 20.33 26.80 -23.46
N GLU A 81 20.86 25.76 -22.84
CA GLU A 81 21.85 25.88 -21.76
C GLU A 81 23.13 25.11 -22.09
N PRO A 82 24.25 25.81 -22.38
CA PRO A 82 25.52 25.17 -22.73
C PRO A 82 26.06 24.20 -21.68
N ARG A 83 25.85 24.50 -20.38
CA ARG A 83 26.24 23.63 -19.27
C ARG A 83 25.48 22.30 -19.27
N VAL A 84 24.20 22.30 -19.65
CA VAL A 84 23.39 21.07 -19.75
C VAL A 84 23.89 20.20 -20.89
N LYS A 85 24.26 20.80 -22.02
CA LYS A 85 24.87 20.08 -23.14
C LYS A 85 26.15 19.35 -22.72
N GLU A 86 27.04 20.05 -22.02
CA GLU A 86 28.29 19.47 -21.52
C GLU A 86 28.03 18.29 -20.58
N VAL A 87 27.09 18.43 -19.63
CA VAL A 87 26.69 17.33 -18.73
C VAL A 87 26.22 16.11 -19.51
N LEU A 88 25.34 16.29 -20.49
CA LEU A 88 24.77 15.17 -21.25
C LEU A 88 25.84 14.47 -22.09
N GLU A 89 26.72 15.21 -22.75
CA GLU A 89 27.81 14.64 -23.56
C GLU A 89 28.81 13.85 -22.73
N VAL A 90 29.20 14.38 -21.56
CA VAL A 90 30.12 13.68 -20.65
C VAL A 90 29.43 12.49 -19.99
N ALA A 91 28.17 12.64 -19.55
CA ALA A 91 27.40 11.55 -18.95
C ALA A 91 27.19 10.39 -19.93
N GLU A 92 26.95 10.68 -21.21
CA GLU A 92 26.80 9.67 -22.27
C GLU A 92 28.09 8.86 -22.49
N ARG A 93 29.27 9.46 -22.27
CA ARG A 93 30.56 8.77 -22.34
C ARG A 93 30.87 7.94 -21.10
N LEU A 94 30.43 8.39 -19.92
CA LEU A 94 30.66 7.70 -18.65
C LEU A 94 29.59 6.63 -18.33
N GLU A 95 28.46 6.66 -19.03
CA GLU A 95 27.40 5.66 -18.89
C GLU A 95 27.92 4.24 -19.09
N GLY A 96 27.62 3.35 -18.15
CA GLY A 96 28.06 1.96 -18.16
C GLY A 96 29.44 1.70 -17.58
N MET A 97 30.22 2.74 -17.24
CA MET A 97 31.47 2.56 -16.51
C MET A 97 31.20 2.09 -15.07
N ALA A 98 32.11 1.27 -14.54
CA ALA A 98 32.07 0.84 -13.15
C ALA A 98 32.37 2.00 -12.21
N ARG A 99 31.50 2.22 -11.23
CA ARG A 99 31.59 3.28 -10.23
C ARG A 99 32.15 2.79 -8.91
N ASN A 100 31.69 1.63 -8.44
CA ASN A 100 32.04 1.10 -7.14
C ASN A 100 31.97 -0.43 -7.12
N ALA A 101 32.82 -1.03 -6.28
CA ALA A 101 32.73 -2.43 -5.88
C ALA A 101 31.68 -2.57 -4.77
N SER A 102 30.85 -3.62 -4.84
CA SER A 102 29.85 -3.95 -3.83
C SER A 102 29.67 -5.45 -3.74
N VAL A 103 29.07 -5.91 -2.65
CA VAL A 103 28.77 -7.34 -2.45
C VAL A 103 27.52 -7.72 -3.24
N HIS A 104 27.53 -8.87 -3.93
CA HIS A 104 26.35 -9.40 -4.61
C HIS A 104 25.26 -9.71 -3.57
N ALA A 105 24.04 -9.28 -3.88
CA ALA A 105 22.90 -9.39 -2.97
C ALA A 105 22.51 -10.84 -2.63
N ALA A 106 22.99 -11.84 -3.37
CA ALA A 106 22.69 -13.25 -3.12
C ALA A 106 23.89 -14.20 -3.27
N GLY A 107 24.93 -13.80 -3.99
CA GLY A 107 25.86 -14.74 -4.62
C GLY A 107 26.95 -15.15 -3.65
N VAL A 108 27.11 -16.46 -3.45
CA VAL A 108 28.18 -17.08 -2.68
C VAL A 108 28.87 -18.11 -3.54
N VAL A 109 30.20 -18.11 -3.50
CA VAL A 109 31.04 -19.11 -4.16
C VAL A 109 31.59 -20.08 -3.12
N ILE A 110 31.60 -21.36 -3.46
CA ILE A 110 32.16 -22.43 -2.63
C ILE A 110 33.21 -23.16 -3.47
N SER A 111 34.40 -23.30 -2.92
CA SER A 111 35.54 -23.91 -3.60
C SER A 111 36.04 -25.15 -2.84
N PRO A 112 36.54 -26.19 -3.54
CA PRO A 112 37.17 -27.34 -2.87
C PRO A 112 38.53 -26.99 -2.25
N VAL A 113 39.17 -25.91 -2.70
CA VAL A 113 40.46 -25.39 -2.20
C VAL A 113 40.32 -23.93 -1.75
N ALA A 114 41.35 -23.38 -1.11
CA ALA A 114 41.34 -21.97 -0.69
C ALA A 114 41.10 -21.04 -1.89
N LEU A 115 40.12 -20.13 -1.80
CA LEU A 115 39.71 -19.28 -2.92
C LEU A 115 40.86 -18.41 -3.46
N LYS A 116 41.78 -17.99 -2.58
CA LYS A 116 42.96 -17.21 -2.93
C LYS A 116 43.88 -17.89 -3.95
N GLU A 117 43.79 -19.21 -4.11
CA GLU A 117 44.56 -19.98 -5.11
C GLU A 117 43.94 -19.92 -6.52
N LEU A 118 42.64 -19.63 -6.62
CA LEU A 118 41.89 -19.67 -7.88
C LEU A 118 41.42 -18.29 -8.33
N VAL A 119 41.05 -17.43 -7.38
CA VAL A 119 40.45 -16.12 -7.64
C VAL A 119 41.04 -15.06 -6.72
N PRO A 120 41.33 -13.85 -7.23
CA PRO A 120 41.71 -12.74 -6.36
C PRO A 120 40.52 -12.33 -5.48
N LEU A 121 40.82 -11.93 -4.25
CA LEU A 121 39.83 -11.53 -3.25
C LEU A 121 39.91 -10.03 -2.97
N TYR A 122 38.79 -9.45 -2.56
CA TYR A 122 38.65 -8.06 -2.13
C TYR A 122 38.00 -8.03 -0.75
N LYS A 123 38.51 -7.18 0.13
CA LYS A 123 37.95 -6.95 1.46
C LYS A 123 37.20 -5.62 1.44
N THR A 124 35.91 -5.65 1.78
CA THR A 124 35.08 -4.44 1.80
C THR A 124 35.37 -3.62 3.06
N ASN A 125 34.88 -2.37 3.10
CA ASN A 125 34.97 -1.50 4.27
C ASN A 125 34.21 -2.03 5.50
N LYS A 126 33.40 -3.09 5.35
CA LYS A 126 32.68 -3.77 6.43
C LYS A 126 33.35 -5.10 6.83
N ASP A 127 34.62 -5.28 6.46
CA ASP A 127 35.41 -6.49 6.67
C ASP A 127 34.86 -7.77 6.01
N GLU A 128 33.96 -7.64 5.04
CA GLU A 128 33.44 -8.76 4.25
C GLU A 128 34.45 -9.16 3.17
N ILE A 129 34.62 -10.47 2.96
CA ILE A 129 35.49 -11.01 1.91
C ILE A 129 34.66 -11.38 0.70
N VAL A 130 35.02 -10.79 -0.45
CA VAL A 130 34.38 -11.06 -1.74
C VAL A 130 35.40 -11.45 -2.80
N THR A 131 34.93 -12.10 -3.86
CA THR A 131 35.74 -12.33 -5.07
C THR A 131 36.06 -11.02 -5.78
N GLN A 132 37.08 -10.94 -6.62
CA GLN A 132 37.26 -9.80 -7.54
C GLN A 132 36.66 -10.04 -8.93
N TYR A 133 36.39 -11.30 -9.27
CA TYR A 133 35.62 -11.66 -10.46
C TYR A 133 34.14 -11.63 -10.18
N ASP A 134 33.41 -11.06 -11.13
CA ASP A 134 31.96 -11.03 -11.15
C ASP A 134 31.37 -12.43 -11.44
N MET A 135 30.03 -12.50 -11.45
CA MET A 135 29.31 -13.76 -11.67
C MET A 135 29.76 -14.49 -12.95
N VAL A 136 29.93 -13.76 -14.06
CA VAL A 136 30.28 -14.34 -15.36
C VAL A 136 31.72 -14.84 -15.36
N GLY A 137 32.63 -14.11 -14.73
CA GLY A 137 34.02 -14.54 -14.56
C GLY A 137 34.14 -15.84 -13.77
N LEU A 138 33.42 -15.95 -12.64
CA LEU A 138 33.45 -17.14 -11.80
C LEU A 138 32.82 -18.36 -12.48
N GLU A 139 31.75 -18.17 -13.24
CA GLU A 139 31.05 -19.24 -13.96
C GLU A 139 31.95 -19.86 -15.05
N LYS A 140 32.76 -19.03 -15.73
CA LYS A 140 33.78 -19.50 -16.70
C LYS A 140 34.90 -20.31 -16.05
N LEU A 141 35.19 -20.07 -14.77
CA LEU A 141 36.17 -20.84 -14.00
C LEU A 141 35.60 -22.16 -13.47
N GLY A 142 34.31 -22.42 -13.67
CA GLY A 142 33.66 -23.67 -13.22
C GLY A 142 33.50 -23.77 -11.71
N LEU A 143 33.53 -22.65 -10.99
CA LEU A 143 33.33 -22.64 -9.54
C LEU A 143 31.85 -22.82 -9.18
N LEU A 144 31.58 -23.53 -8.09
CA LEU A 144 30.23 -23.72 -7.58
C LEU A 144 29.69 -22.40 -7.04
N LYS A 145 28.62 -21.91 -7.66
CA LYS A 145 27.87 -20.75 -7.23
C LYS A 145 26.56 -21.17 -6.58
N MET A 146 26.24 -20.56 -5.44
CA MET A 146 24.92 -20.62 -4.82
C MET A 146 24.37 -19.22 -4.60
N ASP A 147 23.07 -19.04 -4.80
CA ASP A 147 22.38 -17.78 -4.54
C ASP A 147 21.53 -17.92 -3.26
N PHE A 148 21.92 -17.22 -2.20
CA PHE A 148 21.15 -17.07 -0.95
C PHE A 148 20.41 -15.75 -0.97
N LEU A 149 19.14 -15.77 -1.38
CA LEU A 149 18.31 -14.57 -1.46
C LEU A 149 17.69 -14.25 -0.10
N GLY A 150 17.65 -12.96 0.26
CA GLY A 150 16.79 -12.48 1.33
C GLY A 150 15.41 -12.14 0.78
N LEU A 151 14.38 -12.88 1.17
CA LEU A 151 13.00 -12.61 0.74
C LEU A 151 12.18 -12.12 1.93
N THR A 152 11.69 -10.89 1.86
CA THR A 152 10.87 -10.27 2.92
C THR A 152 9.60 -11.07 3.21
N THR A 153 8.98 -11.66 2.18
CA THR A 153 7.80 -12.52 2.33
C THR A 153 8.00 -13.68 3.29
N LEU A 154 9.16 -14.34 3.25
CA LEU A 154 9.45 -15.43 4.20
C LEU A 154 9.62 -14.91 5.63
N THR A 155 10.17 -13.69 5.78
CA THR A 155 10.24 -13.05 7.09
C THR A 155 8.85 -12.71 7.62
N ILE A 156 7.95 -12.17 6.79
CA ILE A 156 6.56 -11.89 7.16
C ILE A 156 5.83 -13.17 7.58
N ILE A 157 5.99 -14.27 6.82
CA ILE A 157 5.38 -15.56 7.16
C ILE A 157 5.88 -16.03 8.52
N GLU A 158 7.20 -16.06 8.73
CA GLU A 158 7.82 -16.47 9.99
C GLU A 158 7.35 -15.62 11.18
N ASP A 159 7.28 -14.30 11.02
CA ASP A 159 6.82 -13.39 12.08
C ASP A 159 5.33 -13.60 12.37
N ALA A 160 4.51 -13.82 11.33
CA ALA A 160 3.10 -14.14 11.51
C ALA A 160 2.91 -15.46 12.27
N LEU A 161 3.68 -16.50 11.94
CA LEU A 161 3.65 -17.78 12.66
C LEU A 161 4.02 -17.61 14.14
N LYS A 162 5.05 -16.81 14.45
CA LYS A 162 5.44 -16.50 15.84
C LYS A 162 4.34 -15.76 16.59
N LEU A 163 3.66 -14.82 15.95
CA LEU A 163 2.53 -14.10 16.55
C LEU A 163 1.35 -15.06 16.81
N ILE A 164 1.02 -15.93 15.84
CA ILE A 164 -0.05 -16.92 15.97
C ILE A 164 0.26 -17.89 17.13
N GLU A 165 1.50 -18.38 17.23
CA GLU A 165 1.91 -19.26 18.33
C GLU A 165 1.85 -18.53 19.67
N LYS A 166 2.36 -17.29 19.75
CA LYS A 166 2.40 -16.49 20.98
C LYS A 166 1.01 -16.11 21.49
N TYR A 167 0.12 -15.62 20.63
CA TYR A 167 -1.16 -15.04 21.05
C TYR A 167 -2.34 -16.00 20.95
N ARG A 168 -2.24 -17.05 20.12
CA ARG A 168 -3.32 -18.04 19.95
C ARG A 168 -2.94 -19.45 20.39
N GLY A 169 -1.66 -19.73 20.66
CA GLY A 169 -1.20 -21.06 21.05
C GLY A 169 -1.28 -22.09 19.93
N VAL A 170 -1.41 -21.65 18.67
CA VAL A 170 -1.52 -22.54 17.50
C VAL A 170 -0.19 -22.59 16.77
N LYS A 171 0.36 -23.80 16.60
CA LYS A 171 1.55 -24.03 15.79
C LYS A 171 1.14 -24.55 14.42
N LEU A 172 1.29 -23.72 13.40
CA LEU A 172 0.99 -24.09 12.01
C LEU A 172 2.22 -24.62 11.31
N VAL A 173 2.02 -25.65 10.48
CA VAL A 173 3.02 -26.18 9.56
C VAL A 173 2.61 -25.73 8.15
N ILE A 174 3.45 -24.95 7.48
CA ILE A 174 3.11 -24.30 6.20
C ILE A 174 2.83 -25.35 5.12
N GLU A 175 3.62 -26.42 5.10
CA GLU A 175 3.56 -27.51 4.14
C GLU A 175 2.26 -28.32 4.22
N GLU A 176 1.52 -28.20 5.32
CA GLU A 176 0.24 -28.89 5.56
C GLU A 176 -0.98 -28.03 5.20
N ILE A 177 -0.78 -26.78 4.75
CA ILE A 177 -1.89 -25.88 4.40
C ILE A 177 -2.62 -26.40 3.14
N PRO A 178 -3.97 -26.53 3.17
CA PRO A 178 -4.75 -26.99 2.04
C PRO A 178 -4.80 -25.93 0.92
N LEU A 179 -4.30 -26.28 -0.27
CA LEU A 179 -4.18 -25.38 -1.42
C LEU A 179 -5.50 -25.10 -2.15
N ASP A 180 -6.55 -25.83 -1.80
CA ASP A 180 -7.90 -25.75 -2.34
C ASP A 180 -8.88 -24.98 -1.43
N ASP A 181 -8.39 -24.32 -0.37
CA ASP A 181 -9.22 -23.52 0.54
C ASP A 181 -9.91 -22.35 -0.19
N GLN A 182 -11.18 -22.58 -0.56
CA GLN A 182 -12.00 -21.61 -1.29
C GLN A 182 -12.21 -20.31 -0.52
N LYS A 183 -12.18 -20.36 0.82
CA LYS A 183 -12.31 -19.16 1.64
C LYS A 183 -11.15 -18.20 1.40
N THR A 184 -9.92 -18.71 1.27
CA THR A 184 -8.73 -17.90 0.95
C THR A 184 -8.85 -17.24 -0.42
N TYR A 185 -9.27 -17.99 -1.45
CA TYR A 185 -9.50 -17.46 -2.79
C TYR A 185 -10.51 -16.31 -2.80
N GLN A 186 -11.65 -16.51 -2.15
CA GLN A 186 -12.74 -15.54 -2.09
C GLN A 186 -12.39 -14.31 -1.24
N ALA A 187 -11.81 -14.51 -0.04
CA ALA A 187 -11.58 -13.44 0.91
C ALA A 187 -10.46 -12.48 0.45
N VAL A 188 -9.42 -13.00 -0.21
CA VAL A 188 -8.24 -12.21 -0.58
C VAL A 188 -8.22 -11.89 -2.07
N PHE A 189 -8.27 -12.91 -2.93
CA PHE A 189 -8.04 -12.73 -4.36
C PHE A 189 -9.28 -12.19 -5.07
N HIS A 190 -10.48 -12.70 -4.79
CA HIS A 190 -11.71 -12.22 -5.46
C HIS A 190 -12.06 -10.79 -5.06
N LYS A 191 -11.79 -10.39 -3.81
CA LYS A 191 -11.97 -9.01 -3.35
C LYS A 191 -10.83 -8.06 -3.75
N GLY A 192 -9.66 -8.62 -4.06
CA GLY A 192 -8.46 -7.85 -4.37
C GLY A 192 -7.76 -7.25 -3.15
N TYR A 193 -7.95 -7.82 -1.95
CA TYR A 193 -7.25 -7.45 -0.72
C TYR A 193 -5.83 -8.03 -0.69
N THR A 194 -5.05 -7.72 -1.73
CA THR A 194 -3.74 -8.32 -1.96
C THR A 194 -2.59 -7.47 -1.44
N SER A 195 -2.80 -6.45 -0.59
CA SER A 195 -1.66 -5.77 0.03
C SER A 195 -0.88 -6.76 0.89
N GLY A 196 0.45 -6.82 0.68
CA GLY A 196 1.34 -7.78 1.34
C GLY A 196 1.34 -9.18 0.74
N ILE A 197 0.55 -9.43 -0.31
CA ILE A 197 0.55 -10.70 -1.04
C ILE A 197 1.57 -10.62 -2.18
N PHE A 198 2.64 -11.40 -2.06
CA PHE A 198 3.79 -11.34 -2.94
C PHE A 198 3.39 -11.48 -4.44
N GLN A 199 3.93 -10.62 -5.30
CA GLN A 199 3.61 -10.50 -6.75
C GLN A 199 2.20 -10.01 -7.12
N PHE A 200 1.23 -10.00 -6.21
CA PHE A 200 -0.16 -9.64 -6.50
C PHE A 200 -0.59 -8.25 -6.03
N GLU A 201 0.33 -7.40 -5.57
CA GLU A 201 -0.02 -6.12 -4.93
C GLU A 201 -0.42 -4.98 -5.88
N SER A 202 -0.08 -5.07 -7.17
CA SER A 202 -0.26 -3.93 -8.09
C SER A 202 -1.74 -3.66 -8.39
N ALA A 203 -2.12 -2.39 -8.57
CA ALA A 203 -3.51 -2.00 -8.82
C ALA A 203 -4.13 -2.72 -10.04
N GLY A 204 -3.39 -2.83 -11.16
CA GLY A 204 -3.88 -3.55 -12.34
C GLY A 204 -3.98 -5.06 -12.14
N MET A 205 -3.12 -5.65 -11.29
CA MET A 205 -3.26 -7.07 -10.93
C MET A 205 -4.50 -7.28 -10.05
N ARG A 206 -4.81 -6.37 -9.12
CA ARG A 206 -6.04 -6.44 -8.31
C ARG A 206 -7.29 -6.42 -9.17
N ASP A 207 -7.34 -5.53 -10.17
CA ASP A 207 -8.43 -5.48 -11.14
C ASP A 207 -8.63 -6.83 -11.85
N ILE A 208 -7.54 -7.41 -12.35
CA ILE A 208 -7.57 -8.71 -13.02
C ILE A 208 -8.03 -9.81 -12.07
N LEU A 209 -7.56 -9.84 -10.82
CA LEU A 209 -7.98 -10.83 -9.84
C LEU A 209 -9.49 -10.78 -9.55
N ARG A 210 -10.08 -9.58 -9.46
CA ARG A 210 -11.53 -9.41 -9.27
C ARG A 210 -12.33 -9.90 -10.47
N ARG A 211 -11.85 -9.65 -11.69
CA ARG A 211 -12.49 -10.09 -12.94
C ARG A 211 -12.31 -11.59 -13.21
N TYR A 212 -11.13 -12.12 -12.88
CA TYR A 212 -10.75 -13.52 -13.14
C TYR A 212 -11.22 -14.49 -12.05
N GLN A 213 -11.36 -14.01 -10.80
CA GLN A 213 -11.82 -14.79 -9.63
C GLN A 213 -11.11 -16.15 -9.49
N PRO A 214 -9.79 -16.20 -9.26
CA PRO A 214 -9.03 -17.45 -9.19
C PRO A 214 -9.58 -18.38 -8.12
N ASP A 215 -9.69 -19.68 -8.39
CA ASP A 215 -10.28 -20.70 -7.50
C ASP A 215 -9.33 -21.89 -7.20
N ARG A 216 -8.12 -21.85 -7.78
CA ARG A 216 -7.08 -22.87 -7.64
C ARG A 216 -5.67 -22.27 -7.73
N LEU A 217 -4.63 -23.05 -7.44
CA LEU A 217 -3.26 -22.55 -7.43
C LEU A 217 -2.74 -22.28 -8.85
N GLU A 218 -3.12 -23.12 -9.81
CA GLU A 218 -2.74 -23.05 -11.21
C GLU A 218 -3.17 -21.72 -11.85
N ASP A 219 -4.31 -21.21 -11.40
CA ASP A 219 -4.85 -19.92 -11.77
C ASP A 219 -3.92 -18.78 -11.35
N LEU A 220 -3.42 -18.80 -10.10
CA LEU A 220 -2.44 -17.82 -9.63
C LEU A 220 -1.12 -17.94 -10.40
N CYS A 221 -0.70 -19.16 -10.74
CA CYS A 221 0.49 -19.40 -11.57
C CYS A 221 0.35 -18.78 -12.96
N ALA A 222 -0.84 -18.91 -13.58
CA ALA A 222 -1.13 -18.37 -14.90
C ALA A 222 -1.17 -16.85 -14.88
N LEU A 223 -1.83 -16.24 -13.88
CA LEU A 223 -1.90 -14.80 -13.74
C LEU A 223 -0.52 -14.16 -13.56
N ASN A 224 0.36 -14.76 -12.74
CA ASN A 224 1.74 -14.30 -12.59
C ASN A 224 2.55 -14.36 -13.89
N ALA A 225 2.30 -15.37 -14.72
CA ALA A 225 2.95 -15.50 -16.02
C ALA A 225 2.42 -14.48 -17.05
N LEU A 226 1.11 -14.24 -17.06
CA LEU A 226 0.43 -13.43 -18.06
C LEU A 226 0.47 -11.91 -17.80
N TYR A 227 0.54 -11.48 -16.53
CA TYR A 227 0.55 -10.06 -16.16
C TYR A 227 1.92 -9.39 -16.37
N ARG A 228 2.38 -9.35 -17.63
CA ARG A 228 3.66 -8.75 -18.04
C ARG A 228 3.50 -8.02 -19.39
N PRO A 229 4.32 -6.99 -19.67
CA PRO A 229 4.32 -6.34 -20.98
C PRO A 229 4.52 -7.36 -22.12
N GLY A 230 3.56 -7.43 -23.06
CA GLY A 230 3.51 -8.46 -24.11
C GLY A 230 2.27 -9.33 -23.99
N PRO A 231 2.25 -10.34 -23.09
CA PRO A 231 1.11 -11.26 -22.92
C PRO A 231 -0.13 -10.64 -22.27
N MET A 232 -0.04 -9.42 -21.71
CA MET A 232 -1.20 -8.73 -21.10
C MET A 232 -2.44 -8.66 -22.00
N GLY A 233 -2.27 -8.55 -23.32
CA GLY A 233 -3.40 -8.52 -24.27
C GLY A 233 -4.16 -9.85 -24.37
N MET A 234 -3.64 -10.93 -23.81
CA MET A 234 -4.28 -12.26 -23.78
C MET A 234 -5.13 -12.49 -22.53
N ILE A 235 -5.00 -11.63 -21.51
CA ILE A 235 -5.68 -11.83 -20.21
C ILE A 235 -7.20 -11.78 -20.38
N ASP A 236 -7.72 -10.87 -21.20
CA ASP A 236 -9.16 -10.78 -21.46
C ASP A 236 -9.70 -12.07 -22.10
N ASP A 237 -9.00 -12.61 -23.12
CA ASP A 237 -9.35 -13.88 -23.74
C ASP A 237 -9.31 -15.04 -22.74
N PHE A 238 -8.33 -15.02 -21.84
CA PHE A 238 -8.15 -16.02 -20.78
C PHE A 238 -9.30 -15.97 -19.76
N ILE A 239 -9.74 -14.77 -19.36
CA ILE A 239 -10.90 -14.55 -18.48
C ILE A 239 -12.19 -15.07 -19.14
N GLU A 240 -12.42 -14.74 -20.41
CA GLU A 240 -13.64 -15.17 -21.11
C GLU A 240 -13.74 -16.69 -21.25
N ARG A 241 -12.61 -17.36 -21.51
CA ARG A 241 -12.56 -18.83 -21.58
C ARG A 241 -12.80 -19.48 -20.22
N LYS A 242 -12.20 -18.95 -19.16
CA LYS A 242 -12.40 -19.46 -17.79
C LYS A 242 -13.89 -19.44 -17.39
N HIS A 243 -14.57 -18.32 -17.65
CA HIS A 243 -16.00 -18.17 -17.31
C HIS A 243 -16.94 -18.90 -18.28
N GLY A 244 -16.42 -19.65 -19.26
CA GLY A 244 -17.21 -20.37 -20.26
C GLY A 244 -17.94 -19.45 -21.26
N ARG A 245 -17.61 -18.16 -21.28
CA ARG A 245 -18.19 -17.18 -22.22
C ARG A 245 -17.60 -17.29 -23.62
N LYS A 246 -16.44 -17.94 -23.73
CA LYS A 246 -15.78 -18.29 -24.99
C LYS A 246 -15.36 -19.76 -24.99
N GLU A 247 -15.60 -20.45 -26.11
CA GLU A 247 -15.26 -21.86 -26.27
C GLU A 247 -13.73 -22.09 -26.26
N VAL A 248 -13.29 -23.11 -25.52
CA VAL A 248 -11.90 -23.56 -25.49
C VAL A 248 -11.67 -24.54 -26.65
N VAL A 249 -10.96 -24.08 -27.67
CA VAL A 249 -10.65 -24.87 -28.87
C VAL A 249 -9.19 -25.31 -28.87
N TYR A 250 -8.95 -26.59 -29.12
CA TYR A 250 -7.61 -27.18 -29.27
C TYR A 250 -7.36 -27.53 -30.74
N ASP A 251 -6.18 -27.20 -31.27
CA ASP A 251 -5.82 -27.55 -32.65
C ASP A 251 -5.69 -29.07 -32.85
N LEU A 252 -5.21 -29.79 -31.82
CA LEU A 252 -5.10 -31.25 -31.81
C LEU A 252 -5.59 -31.83 -30.48
N PRO A 253 -6.19 -33.04 -30.46
CA PRO A 253 -6.66 -33.69 -29.24
C PRO A 253 -5.57 -33.85 -28.17
N GLU A 254 -4.34 -34.14 -28.59
CA GLU A 254 -3.18 -34.36 -27.70
C GLU A 254 -2.78 -33.09 -26.94
N MET A 255 -3.16 -31.91 -27.44
CA MET A 255 -2.89 -30.64 -26.77
C MET A 255 -3.85 -30.40 -25.60
N LYS A 256 -4.98 -31.11 -25.53
CA LYS A 256 -5.97 -30.93 -24.45
C LYS A 256 -5.34 -31.21 -23.09
N GLU A 257 -4.68 -32.36 -22.92
CA GLU A 257 -4.03 -32.73 -21.66
C GLU A 257 -2.96 -31.73 -21.18
N ILE A 258 -2.34 -31.00 -22.11
CA ILE A 258 -1.24 -30.05 -21.81
C ILE A 258 -1.78 -28.64 -21.53
N LEU A 259 -2.83 -28.24 -22.24
CA LEU A 259 -3.36 -26.87 -22.23
C LEU A 259 -4.69 -26.73 -21.51
N GLU A 260 -5.27 -27.80 -20.96
CA GLU A 260 -6.52 -27.75 -20.18
C GLU A 260 -6.39 -26.84 -18.95
N GLU A 261 -5.27 -26.92 -18.25
CA GLU A 261 -4.94 -26.03 -17.12
C GLU A 261 -4.97 -24.54 -17.51
N THR A 262 -4.62 -24.22 -18.75
CA THR A 262 -4.53 -22.85 -19.27
C THR A 262 -5.57 -22.56 -20.35
N TYR A 263 -6.71 -23.25 -20.31
CA TYR A 263 -7.87 -23.01 -21.18
C TYR A 263 -7.50 -22.92 -22.68
N GLY A 264 -6.60 -23.79 -23.15
CA GLY A 264 -6.15 -23.85 -24.55
C GLY A 264 -5.17 -22.75 -24.97
N VAL A 265 -4.68 -21.93 -24.03
CA VAL A 265 -3.66 -20.89 -24.29
C VAL A 265 -2.29 -21.41 -23.89
N MET A 266 -1.28 -21.27 -24.74
CA MET A 266 0.11 -21.55 -24.35
C MET A 266 0.60 -20.42 -23.42
N VAL A 267 1.00 -20.77 -22.20
CA VAL A 267 1.46 -19.82 -21.16
C VAL A 267 2.85 -20.17 -20.65
N TYR A 268 3.21 -21.46 -20.67
CA TYR A 268 4.46 -21.95 -20.08
C TYR A 268 5.46 -22.51 -21.10
N GLN A 269 6.75 -22.38 -20.78
CA GLN A 269 7.85 -23.00 -21.52
C GLN A 269 7.74 -24.54 -21.50
N GLU A 270 7.31 -25.09 -20.37
CA GLU A 270 7.11 -26.52 -20.17
C GLU A 270 5.99 -27.07 -21.06
N GLN A 271 4.94 -26.28 -21.32
CA GLN A 271 3.89 -26.68 -22.28
C GLN A 271 4.44 -26.78 -23.70
N VAL A 272 5.29 -25.84 -24.12
CA VAL A 272 5.98 -25.92 -25.44
C VAL A 272 6.85 -27.17 -25.52
N MET A 273 7.54 -27.52 -24.44
CA MET A 273 8.38 -28.72 -24.39
C MET A 273 7.53 -30.00 -24.50
N GLN A 274 6.43 -30.08 -23.75
CA GLN A 274 5.51 -31.22 -23.78
C GLN A 274 4.81 -31.37 -25.13
N ILE A 275 4.37 -30.26 -25.75
CA ILE A 275 3.78 -30.23 -27.09
C ILE A 275 4.78 -30.78 -28.11
N SER A 276 6.05 -30.36 -28.03
CA SER A 276 7.11 -30.84 -28.94
C SER A 276 7.40 -32.34 -28.76
N ASN A 277 7.36 -32.83 -27.53
CA ASN A 277 7.51 -34.24 -27.23
C ASN A 277 6.33 -35.08 -27.77
N ARG A 278 5.09 -34.69 -27.45
CA ARG A 278 3.87 -35.43 -27.83
C ARG A 278 3.60 -35.39 -29.33
N ILE A 279 3.69 -34.21 -29.96
CA ILE A 279 3.31 -34.03 -31.36
C ILE A 279 4.45 -34.45 -32.30
N ALA A 280 5.69 -34.04 -32.00
CA ALA A 280 6.82 -34.22 -32.92
C ALA A 280 7.84 -35.28 -32.46
N GLY A 281 7.61 -35.97 -31.33
CA GLY A 281 8.48 -37.05 -30.86
C GLY A 281 9.84 -36.59 -30.35
N TYR A 282 9.98 -35.32 -29.95
CA TYR A 282 11.22 -34.82 -29.35
C TYR A 282 11.52 -35.50 -28.02
N SER A 283 12.80 -35.74 -27.68
CA SER A 283 13.15 -35.99 -26.28
C SER A 283 12.91 -34.71 -25.45
N LEU A 284 12.68 -34.82 -24.14
CA LEU A 284 12.52 -33.63 -23.29
C LEU A 284 13.77 -32.72 -23.30
N GLY A 285 14.96 -33.31 -23.45
CA GLY A 285 16.21 -32.56 -23.62
C GLY A 285 16.28 -31.81 -24.95
N ASP A 286 15.90 -32.46 -26.06
CA ASP A 286 15.78 -31.79 -27.37
C ASP A 286 14.74 -30.68 -27.35
N ALA A 287 13.62 -30.89 -26.65
CA ALA A 287 12.56 -29.89 -26.51
C ALA A 287 13.05 -28.65 -25.74
N ASP A 288 13.94 -28.82 -24.75
CA ASP A 288 14.61 -27.70 -24.10
C ASP A 288 15.53 -26.93 -25.06
N LEU A 289 16.27 -27.64 -25.92
CA LEU A 289 17.10 -27.01 -26.95
C LEU A 289 16.24 -26.22 -27.95
N LEU A 290 15.09 -26.75 -28.33
CA LEU A 290 14.10 -26.05 -29.16
C LEU A 290 13.64 -24.75 -28.49
N ARG A 291 13.21 -24.82 -27.23
CA ARG A 291 12.81 -23.64 -26.44
C ARG A 291 13.93 -22.59 -26.41
N ARG A 292 15.18 -22.99 -26.17
CA ARG A 292 16.35 -22.08 -26.17
C ARG A 292 16.60 -21.44 -27.53
N ALA A 293 16.44 -22.21 -28.62
CA ALA A 293 16.59 -21.72 -29.98
C ALA A 293 15.54 -20.65 -30.31
N MET A 294 14.28 -20.89 -29.92
CA MET A 294 13.19 -19.93 -30.12
C MET A 294 13.44 -18.62 -29.34
N GLY A 295 13.93 -18.71 -28.10
CA GLY A 295 14.27 -17.51 -27.31
C GLY A 295 15.41 -16.67 -27.91
N LYS A 296 16.38 -17.30 -28.60
CA LYS A 296 17.50 -16.60 -29.25
C LYS A 296 17.16 -16.04 -30.64
N LYS A 297 15.99 -16.39 -31.20
CA LYS A 297 15.49 -15.92 -32.52
C LYS A 297 16.52 -16.06 -33.66
N LYS A 298 17.31 -17.13 -33.67
CA LYS A 298 18.25 -17.40 -34.77
C LYS A 298 17.51 -18.00 -35.95
N ILE A 299 17.41 -17.25 -37.05
CA ILE A 299 16.62 -17.61 -38.24
C ILE A 299 16.99 -19.00 -38.79
N GLU A 300 18.29 -19.29 -38.94
CA GLU A 300 18.76 -20.56 -39.50
C GLU A 300 18.45 -21.76 -38.59
N GLU A 301 18.62 -21.62 -37.28
CA GLU A 301 18.33 -22.68 -36.32
C GLU A 301 16.82 -22.93 -36.21
N MET A 302 16.00 -21.87 -36.27
CA MET A 302 14.54 -22.00 -36.29
C MET A 302 14.04 -22.76 -37.53
N ALA A 303 14.62 -22.52 -38.71
CA ALA A 303 14.27 -23.26 -39.92
C ALA A 303 14.56 -24.76 -39.80
N LYS A 304 15.73 -25.13 -39.24
CA LYS A 304 16.08 -26.54 -38.97
C LYS A 304 15.09 -27.20 -38.01
N GLN A 305 14.75 -26.49 -36.94
CA GLN A 305 13.81 -26.99 -35.94
C GLN A 305 12.39 -27.13 -36.50
N ARG A 306 11.94 -26.20 -37.34
CA ARG A 306 10.64 -26.29 -38.03
C ARG A 306 10.57 -27.54 -38.90
N ALA A 307 11.60 -27.81 -39.69
CA ALA A 307 11.67 -29.00 -40.53
C ALA A 307 11.62 -30.29 -39.68
N ARG A 308 12.42 -30.37 -38.61
CA ARG A 308 12.43 -31.51 -37.68
C ARG A 308 11.06 -31.71 -37.00
N PHE A 309 10.41 -30.63 -36.57
CA PHE A 309 9.08 -30.68 -35.96
C PHE A 309 8.02 -31.22 -36.92
N MET A 310 8.01 -30.73 -38.17
CA MET A 310 7.07 -31.19 -39.21
C MET A 310 7.29 -32.66 -39.59
N GLU A 311 8.55 -33.10 -39.70
CA GLU A 311 8.88 -34.50 -39.99
C GLU A 311 8.42 -35.43 -38.84
N GLY A 312 8.69 -35.03 -37.60
CA GLY A 312 8.24 -35.76 -36.41
C GLY A 312 6.72 -35.88 -36.34
N ALA A 313 6.01 -34.77 -36.56
CA ALA A 313 4.55 -34.77 -36.55
C ALA A 313 3.94 -35.59 -37.70
N LYS A 314 4.60 -35.64 -38.86
CA LYS A 314 4.20 -36.52 -39.96
C LYS A 314 4.36 -38.00 -39.60
N LYS A 315 5.43 -38.38 -38.89
CA LYS A 315 5.61 -39.75 -38.38
C LYS A 315 4.51 -40.14 -37.38
N ASN A 316 3.98 -39.17 -36.65
CA ASN A 316 2.87 -39.36 -35.70
C ASN A 316 1.48 -39.18 -36.35
N ASN A 317 1.38 -39.13 -37.68
CA ASN A 317 0.12 -39.03 -38.45
C ASN A 317 -0.73 -37.77 -38.17
N HIS A 318 -0.12 -36.64 -37.77
CA HIS A 318 -0.85 -35.39 -37.55
C HIS A 318 -1.07 -34.59 -38.86
N PRO A 319 -2.21 -33.87 -39.01
CA PRO A 319 -2.50 -33.05 -40.19
C PRO A 319 -1.47 -31.90 -40.39
N PRO A 320 -0.79 -31.82 -41.55
CA PRO A 320 0.30 -30.86 -41.77
C PRO A 320 -0.10 -29.38 -41.53
N ARG A 321 -1.30 -28.97 -41.98
CA ARG A 321 -1.78 -27.59 -41.78
C ARG A 321 -1.97 -27.22 -40.30
N ARG A 322 -2.39 -28.17 -39.47
CA ARG A 322 -2.58 -27.91 -38.03
C ARG A 322 -1.24 -27.87 -37.31
N VAL A 323 -0.33 -28.77 -37.66
CA VAL A 323 1.04 -28.80 -37.11
C VAL A 323 1.79 -27.50 -37.45
N GLU A 324 1.66 -27.01 -38.68
CA GLU A 324 2.27 -25.75 -39.08
C GLU A 324 1.76 -24.57 -38.25
N LYS A 325 0.43 -24.47 -38.09
CA LYS A 325 -0.20 -23.47 -37.23
C LYS A 325 0.30 -23.56 -35.78
N ILE A 326 0.46 -24.77 -35.23
CA ILE A 326 0.96 -24.98 -33.87
C ILE A 326 2.41 -24.48 -33.74
N PHE A 327 3.27 -24.80 -34.70
CA PHE A 327 4.66 -24.32 -34.69
C PHE A 327 4.73 -22.78 -34.75
N ASP A 328 3.93 -22.16 -35.62
CA ASP A 328 3.88 -20.70 -35.74
C ASP A 328 3.36 -20.04 -34.44
N LEU A 329 2.43 -20.69 -33.73
CA LEU A 329 1.99 -20.25 -32.40
C LEU A 329 3.11 -20.39 -31.36
N MET A 330 3.86 -21.50 -31.36
CA MET A 330 5.00 -21.70 -30.46
C MET A 330 6.10 -20.65 -30.70
N GLU A 331 6.39 -20.30 -31.96
CA GLU A 331 7.37 -19.27 -32.31
C GLU A 331 6.94 -17.88 -31.82
N LYS A 332 5.66 -17.50 -32.02
CA LYS A 332 5.10 -16.26 -31.47
C LYS A 332 5.20 -16.25 -29.95
N PHE A 333 4.90 -17.39 -29.32
CA PHE A 333 4.89 -17.58 -27.88
C PHE A 333 6.27 -17.51 -27.23
N ALA A 334 7.32 -17.98 -27.91
CA ALA A 334 8.68 -17.99 -27.36
C ALA A 334 9.21 -16.60 -26.96
N GLY A 335 8.63 -15.52 -27.48
CA GLY A 335 8.94 -14.16 -27.06
C GLY A 335 8.44 -13.78 -25.67
N TYR A 336 7.43 -14.47 -25.12
CA TYR A 336 6.79 -14.16 -23.84
C TYR A 336 6.54 -15.36 -22.93
N GLY A 337 6.92 -16.57 -23.34
CA GLY A 337 6.69 -17.77 -22.55
C GLY A 337 7.40 -17.80 -21.21
N PHE A 338 6.66 -18.19 -20.17
CA PHE A 338 7.13 -18.13 -18.78
C PHE A 338 7.54 -19.50 -18.24
N ASN A 339 8.45 -19.53 -17.28
CA ASN A 339 8.86 -20.78 -16.64
C ASN A 339 7.86 -21.18 -15.55
N LYS A 340 7.21 -22.33 -15.71
CA LYS A 340 6.13 -22.78 -14.81
C LYS A 340 6.64 -23.07 -13.41
N SER A 341 7.78 -23.74 -13.26
CA SER A 341 8.30 -24.12 -11.94
C SER A 341 8.60 -22.90 -11.07
N HIS A 342 9.19 -21.86 -11.66
CA HIS A 342 9.40 -20.57 -11.00
C HIS A 342 8.06 -19.89 -10.64
N SER A 343 7.09 -19.85 -11.56
CA SER A 343 5.78 -19.25 -11.30
C SER A 343 5.04 -19.95 -10.16
N ALA A 344 5.04 -21.29 -10.19
CA ALA A 344 4.35 -22.12 -9.20
C ALA A 344 4.93 -21.95 -7.79
N ALA A 345 6.25 -21.92 -7.65
CA ALA A 345 6.90 -21.71 -6.36
C ALA A 345 6.51 -20.35 -5.72
N TYR A 346 6.39 -19.29 -6.52
CA TYR A 346 5.97 -17.98 -6.02
C TYR A 346 4.46 -17.86 -5.83
N ALA A 347 3.66 -18.50 -6.68
CA ALA A 347 2.21 -18.60 -6.48
C ALA A 347 1.88 -19.34 -5.18
N TYR A 348 2.64 -20.38 -4.82
CA TYR A 348 2.53 -21.06 -3.54
C TYR A 348 2.74 -20.11 -2.36
N LEU A 349 3.82 -19.31 -2.38
CA LEU A 349 4.06 -18.30 -1.33
C LEU A 349 2.94 -17.24 -1.29
N ALA A 350 2.42 -16.82 -2.44
CA ALA A 350 1.28 -15.92 -2.50
C ALA A 350 0.03 -16.55 -1.86
N PHE A 351 -0.24 -17.82 -2.13
CA PHE A 351 -1.35 -18.54 -1.50
C PHE A 351 -1.17 -18.68 0.01
N VAL A 352 0.02 -19.08 0.48
CA VAL A 352 0.33 -19.18 1.92
C VAL A 352 0.10 -17.85 2.63
N THR A 353 0.60 -16.74 2.07
CA THR A 353 0.36 -15.41 2.66
C THR A 353 -1.12 -15.04 2.65
N ALA A 354 -1.87 -15.37 1.59
CA ALA A 354 -3.31 -15.15 1.54
C ALA A 354 -4.08 -16.00 2.55
N TYR A 355 -3.64 -17.24 2.79
CA TYR A 355 -4.21 -18.14 3.77
C TYR A 355 -4.05 -17.58 5.19
N LEU A 356 -2.83 -17.17 5.56
CA LEU A 356 -2.55 -16.53 6.84
C LEU A 356 -3.38 -15.26 7.01
N LYS A 357 -3.49 -14.44 5.97
CA LYS A 357 -4.33 -13.24 5.98
C LYS A 357 -5.82 -13.54 6.16
N THR A 358 -6.31 -14.66 5.62
CA THR A 358 -7.72 -15.04 5.68
C THR A 358 -8.12 -15.61 7.04
N HIS A 359 -7.28 -16.48 7.61
CA HIS A 359 -7.59 -17.22 8.84
C HIS A 359 -7.00 -16.59 10.10
N TYR A 360 -5.91 -15.82 9.97
CA TYR A 360 -5.22 -15.12 11.05
C TYR A 360 -4.95 -13.65 10.68
N PRO A 361 -6.00 -12.87 10.35
CA PRO A 361 -5.84 -11.52 9.79
C PRO A 361 -5.08 -10.56 10.71
N LEU A 362 -5.35 -10.56 12.02
CA LEU A 362 -4.68 -9.67 12.97
C LEU A 362 -3.18 -9.98 13.05
N ASP A 363 -2.84 -11.26 13.15
CA ASP A 363 -1.47 -11.74 13.29
C ASP A 363 -0.66 -11.49 12.00
N PHE A 364 -1.22 -11.82 10.84
CA PHE A 364 -0.58 -11.57 9.54
C PHE A 364 -0.42 -10.08 9.25
N MET A 365 -1.46 -9.27 9.46
CA MET A 365 -1.38 -7.83 9.21
C MET A 365 -0.42 -7.14 10.18
N SER A 366 -0.32 -7.60 11.44
CA SER A 366 0.69 -7.12 12.39
C SER A 366 2.12 -7.41 11.91
N ALA A 367 2.38 -8.63 11.42
CA ALA A 367 3.67 -8.98 10.83
C ALA A 367 3.98 -8.17 9.56
N LEU A 368 2.98 -7.95 8.70
CA LEU A 368 3.12 -7.15 7.49
C LEU A 368 3.46 -5.69 7.80
N LEU A 369 2.73 -5.05 8.71
CA LEU A 369 2.98 -3.69 9.17
C LEU A 369 4.39 -3.55 9.76
N THR A 370 4.76 -4.51 10.61
CA THR A 370 6.10 -4.59 11.22
C THR A 370 7.22 -4.68 10.19
N SER A 371 7.03 -5.46 9.12
CA SER A 371 8.05 -5.58 8.07
C SER A 371 8.31 -4.27 7.30
N GLN A 372 7.44 -3.27 7.48
CA GLN A 372 7.41 -2.02 6.71
C GLN A 372 7.55 -0.79 7.61
N THR A 373 7.84 -0.97 8.89
CA THR A 373 8.11 0.09 9.90
C THR A 373 9.05 1.19 9.39
N GLY A 374 10.05 0.86 8.56
CA GLY A 374 10.96 1.82 7.95
C GLY A 374 10.40 2.63 6.76
N ASN A 375 9.18 2.36 6.31
CA ASN A 375 8.54 3.00 5.17
C ASN A 375 7.11 3.43 5.51
N THR A 376 6.98 4.67 6.02
CA THR A 376 5.71 5.26 6.45
C THR A 376 4.63 5.19 5.36
N ALA A 377 4.98 5.39 4.08
CA ALA A 377 3.99 5.34 2.99
C ALA A 377 3.39 3.93 2.80
N GLN A 378 4.20 2.88 2.99
CA GLN A 378 3.71 1.50 2.94
C GLN A 378 2.90 1.14 4.18
N VAL A 379 3.32 1.58 5.37
CA VAL A 379 2.54 1.39 6.61
C VAL A 379 1.14 1.98 6.44
N VAL A 380 1.02 3.23 5.96
CA VAL A 380 -0.27 3.87 5.71
C VAL A 380 -1.12 3.09 4.70
N LYS A 381 -0.51 2.61 3.60
CA LYS A 381 -1.19 1.75 2.61
C LYS A 381 -1.80 0.50 3.26
N TYR A 382 -1.05 -0.19 4.13
CA TYR A 382 -1.52 -1.41 4.78
C TYR A 382 -2.56 -1.12 5.87
N ILE A 383 -2.44 0.01 6.59
CA ILE A 383 -3.46 0.44 7.56
C ILE A 383 -4.79 0.74 6.88
N ASN A 384 -4.78 1.36 5.70
CA ASN A 384 -6.01 1.61 4.95
C ASN A 384 -6.69 0.29 4.56
N GLU A 385 -5.93 -0.72 4.14
CA GLU A 385 -6.51 -2.05 3.89
C GLU A 385 -6.98 -2.75 5.17
N CYS A 386 -6.31 -2.57 6.32
CA CYS A 386 -6.85 -3.01 7.62
C CYS A 386 -8.23 -2.42 7.86
N ARG A 387 -8.44 -1.11 7.60
CA ARG A 387 -9.74 -0.45 7.75
C ARG A 387 -10.78 -1.03 6.80
N GLU A 388 -10.43 -1.24 5.53
CA GLU A 388 -11.32 -1.90 4.54
C GLU A 388 -11.70 -3.34 4.96
N MET A 389 -10.80 -4.04 5.66
CA MET A 389 -11.05 -5.37 6.23
C MET A 389 -11.81 -5.33 7.57
N GLY A 390 -12.13 -4.14 8.11
CA GLY A 390 -12.79 -3.97 9.40
C GLY A 390 -11.87 -4.17 10.63
N ILE A 391 -10.55 -4.16 10.43
CA ILE A 391 -9.54 -4.30 11.48
C ILE A 391 -9.19 -2.91 12.03
N LYS A 392 -9.39 -2.72 13.33
CA LYS A 392 -9.01 -1.47 14.01
C LYS A 392 -7.51 -1.43 14.24
N VAL A 393 -6.89 -0.28 13.99
CA VAL A 393 -5.50 -0.01 14.37
C VAL A 393 -5.53 0.93 15.57
N LEU A 394 -5.08 0.42 16.72
CA LEU A 394 -5.10 1.10 18.01
C LEU A 394 -3.87 1.99 18.16
N ALA A 395 -4.03 3.11 18.86
CA ALA A 395 -2.93 4.05 19.15
C ALA A 395 -1.75 3.35 19.85
N PRO A 396 -0.50 3.83 19.63
CA PRO A 396 0.62 3.38 20.43
C PRO A 396 0.37 3.72 21.90
N ASP A 397 0.98 2.97 22.81
CA ASP A 397 0.94 3.22 24.25
C ASP A 397 2.22 2.69 24.90
N VAL A 398 2.97 3.52 25.63
CA VAL A 398 4.20 3.12 26.33
C VAL A 398 3.97 1.98 27.34
N ASN A 399 2.75 1.85 27.87
CA ASN A 399 2.36 0.81 28.82
C ASN A 399 2.03 -0.54 28.19
N VAL A 400 1.76 -0.59 26.88
CA VAL A 400 1.21 -1.80 26.24
C VAL A 400 1.95 -2.16 24.95
N SER A 401 2.29 -1.17 24.12
CA SER A 401 2.95 -1.38 22.83
C SER A 401 4.35 -1.96 22.98
N ASP A 402 4.72 -2.85 22.06
CA ASP A 402 6.07 -3.35 21.86
C ASP A 402 6.76 -2.58 20.72
N PHE A 403 7.98 -2.99 20.35
CA PHE A 403 8.69 -2.42 19.20
C PHE A 403 7.94 -2.65 17.89
N ASP A 404 7.48 -3.89 17.70
CA ASP A 404 6.71 -4.33 16.53
C ASP A 404 5.21 -4.09 16.72
N PHE A 405 4.45 -4.11 15.62
CA PHE A 405 2.98 -4.13 15.71
C PHE A 405 2.53 -5.47 16.28
N THR A 406 1.56 -5.44 17.19
CA THR A 406 1.07 -6.64 17.87
C THR A 406 -0.45 -6.79 17.74
N PRO A 407 -0.96 -8.03 17.61
CA PRO A 407 -2.39 -8.27 17.71
C PRO A 407 -2.83 -7.99 19.15
N ASP A 408 -3.92 -7.25 19.30
CA ASP A 408 -4.54 -6.87 20.57
C ASP A 408 -6.05 -7.15 20.45
N HIS A 409 -6.74 -7.52 21.53
CA HIS A 409 -8.10 -8.09 21.52
C HIS A 409 -9.05 -7.50 20.47
N ASP A 410 -9.10 -6.16 20.41
CA ASP A 410 -10.02 -5.40 19.55
C ASP A 410 -9.40 -4.90 18.23
N GLY A 411 -8.16 -5.28 17.90
CA GLY A 411 -7.47 -4.82 16.69
C GLY A 411 -5.95 -5.10 16.63
N ILE A 412 -5.21 -4.15 16.08
CA ILE A 412 -3.74 -4.19 15.99
C ILE A 412 -3.20 -3.00 16.75
N ARG A 413 -2.35 -3.25 17.75
CA ARG A 413 -1.66 -2.22 18.52
C ARG A 413 -0.48 -1.67 17.73
N PHE A 414 -0.37 -0.35 17.64
CA PHE A 414 0.74 0.31 16.97
C PHE A 414 2.08 0.04 17.67
N GLY A 415 3.09 -0.37 16.91
CA GLY A 415 4.43 -0.60 17.42
C GLY A 415 5.19 0.71 17.67
N LEU A 416 5.87 0.84 18.81
CA LEU A 416 6.64 2.03 19.18
C LEU A 416 7.80 2.28 18.20
N GLY A 417 8.31 1.24 17.54
CA GLY A 417 9.37 1.34 16.54
C GLY A 417 8.95 2.06 15.25
N ALA A 418 7.63 2.18 14.99
CA ALA A 418 7.10 2.86 13.80
C ALA A 418 6.90 4.37 14.00
N ILE A 419 7.13 4.88 15.21
CA ILE A 419 7.05 6.31 15.50
C ILE A 419 8.33 7.00 14.99
N LYS A 420 8.18 8.09 14.23
CA LYS A 420 9.34 8.86 13.77
C LYS A 420 10.19 9.34 14.94
N ASN A 421 11.51 9.32 14.74
CA ASN A 421 12.53 9.69 15.73
C ASN A 421 12.69 8.72 16.92
N VAL A 422 12.00 7.57 16.93
CA VAL A 422 12.17 6.54 17.96
C VAL A 422 13.11 5.44 17.46
N GLY A 423 14.15 5.13 18.24
CA GLY A 423 15.12 4.08 17.93
C GLY A 423 14.81 2.77 18.66
N ALA A 424 15.38 1.66 18.19
CA ALA A 424 15.19 0.34 18.82
C ALA A 424 15.63 0.32 20.30
N GLY A 425 16.78 0.92 20.62
CA GLY A 425 17.27 1.00 22.00
C GLY A 425 16.36 1.78 22.95
N ALA A 426 15.63 2.80 22.44
CA ALA A 426 14.65 3.53 23.23
C ALA A 426 13.47 2.62 23.64
N VAL A 427 12.97 1.81 22.70
CA VAL A 427 11.87 0.89 22.98
C VAL A 427 12.30 -0.28 23.87
N GLU A 428 13.51 -0.80 23.67
CA GLU A 428 14.08 -1.84 24.54
C GLU A 428 14.20 -1.36 25.99
N SER A 429 14.67 -0.12 26.18
CA SER A 429 14.72 0.55 27.49
C SER A 429 13.33 0.66 28.14
N ILE A 430 12.31 1.08 27.37
CA ILE A 430 10.93 1.17 27.85
C ILE A 430 10.40 -0.21 28.25
N ALA A 431 10.60 -1.23 27.41
CA ALA A 431 10.13 -2.59 27.67
C ALA A 431 10.80 -3.20 28.92
N LYS A 432 12.10 -2.97 29.11
CA LYS A 432 12.83 -3.37 30.31
C LYS A 432 12.29 -2.68 31.56
N ALA A 433 12.16 -1.35 31.53
CA ALA A 433 11.62 -0.56 32.63
C ALA A 433 10.19 -1.00 33.01
N ARG A 434 9.36 -1.32 32.02
CA ARG A 434 7.99 -1.84 32.22
C ARG A 434 7.98 -3.23 32.86
N THR A 435 8.90 -4.10 32.46
CA THR A 435 9.03 -5.45 33.02
C THR A 435 9.48 -5.42 34.48
N GLU A 436 10.39 -4.50 34.84
CA GLU A 436 10.94 -4.39 36.19
C GLU A 436 10.01 -3.64 37.17
N GLY A 437 9.32 -2.58 36.72
CA GLY A 437 8.55 -1.69 37.60
C GLY A 437 7.04 -1.60 37.32
N GLY A 438 6.51 -2.39 36.38
CA GLY A 438 5.08 -2.34 36.00
C GLY A 438 4.70 -1.16 35.12
N ARG A 439 3.43 -0.73 35.16
CA ARG A 439 2.90 0.37 34.34
C ARG A 439 3.50 1.72 34.78
N PHE A 440 3.63 2.64 33.84
CA PHE A 440 3.98 4.03 34.07
C PHE A 440 2.73 4.84 34.43
N GLY A 441 2.81 5.62 35.51
CA GLY A 441 1.71 6.48 35.98
C GLY A 441 1.79 7.93 35.46
N SER A 442 3.00 8.47 35.36
CA SER A 442 3.26 9.86 34.98
C SER A 442 4.51 9.99 34.12
N LEU A 443 4.73 11.16 33.50
CA LEU A 443 5.96 11.40 32.75
C LEU A 443 7.21 11.41 33.65
N TYR A 444 7.08 11.82 34.91
CA TYR A 444 8.16 11.78 35.89
C TYR A 444 8.56 10.33 36.19
N ASP A 445 7.60 9.46 36.51
CA ASP A 445 7.82 8.03 36.72
C ASP A 445 8.45 7.36 35.49
N PHE A 446 8.00 7.73 34.29
CA PHE A 446 8.62 7.29 33.03
C PHE A 446 10.10 7.70 32.95
N CYS A 447 10.42 8.99 33.12
CA CYS A 447 11.79 9.50 33.03
C CYS A 447 12.74 8.99 34.12
N GLU A 448 12.25 8.62 35.30
CA GLU A 448 13.05 8.06 36.41
C GLU A 448 13.42 6.58 36.20
N ARG A 449 12.65 5.87 35.37
CA ARG A 449 12.79 4.42 35.17
C ARG A 449 13.45 4.06 33.86
N VAL A 450 13.26 4.84 32.80
CA VAL A 450 13.90 4.58 31.51
C VAL A 450 15.33 5.11 31.48
N ASP A 451 16.17 4.45 30.67
CA ASP A 451 17.49 4.97 30.33
C ASP A 451 17.37 6.19 29.39
N LEU A 452 17.62 7.38 29.94
CA LEU A 452 17.56 8.66 29.23
C LEU A 452 18.69 8.85 28.21
N SER A 453 19.74 8.01 28.23
CA SER A 453 20.74 7.99 27.15
C SER A 453 20.19 7.38 25.87
N ALA A 454 19.29 6.40 26.01
CA ALA A 454 18.56 5.79 24.90
C ALA A 454 17.30 6.58 24.52
N VAL A 455 16.60 7.14 25.52
CA VAL A 455 15.36 7.91 25.35
C VAL A 455 15.64 9.41 25.47
N ASN A 456 16.00 10.04 24.35
CA ASN A 456 16.27 11.48 24.32
C ASN A 456 14.97 12.33 24.30
N ARG A 457 15.12 13.64 24.52
CA ARG A 457 14.03 14.62 24.49
C ARG A 457 13.14 14.51 23.24
N ARG A 458 13.76 14.35 22.07
CA ARG A 458 13.05 14.26 20.79
C ARG A 458 12.21 12.98 20.69
N ALA A 459 12.65 11.88 21.30
CA ALA A 459 11.86 10.66 21.40
C ALA A 459 10.61 10.87 22.28
N ILE A 460 10.76 11.52 23.45
CA ILE A 460 9.63 11.86 24.34
C ILE A 460 8.62 12.77 23.65
N GLU A 461 9.08 13.84 22.99
CA GLU A 461 8.22 14.70 22.17
C GLU A 461 7.46 13.91 21.11
N SER A 462 8.13 12.95 20.47
CA SER A 462 7.51 12.10 19.44
C SER A 462 6.47 11.13 20.04
N PHE A 463 6.72 10.57 21.23
CA PHE A 463 5.75 9.74 21.95
C PHE A 463 4.50 10.53 22.33
N ILE A 464 4.64 11.74 22.87
CA ILE A 464 3.51 12.61 23.23
C ILE A 464 2.70 12.99 21.98
N LYS A 465 3.38 13.46 20.92
CA LYS A 465 2.73 13.83 19.65
C LYS A 465 1.99 12.66 19.00
N ALA A 466 2.55 11.45 19.09
CA ALA A 466 1.97 10.21 18.60
C ALA A 466 0.80 9.67 19.45
N GLY A 467 0.56 10.24 20.63
CA GLY A 467 -0.44 9.72 21.58
C GLY A 467 0.02 8.51 22.38
N ALA A 468 1.29 8.12 22.31
CA ALA A 468 1.85 6.99 23.04
C ALA A 468 1.86 7.18 24.56
N MET A 469 1.66 8.41 25.03
CA MET A 469 1.64 8.77 26.45
C MET A 469 0.26 9.24 26.92
N ASP A 470 -0.80 9.05 26.12
CA ASP A 470 -2.15 9.52 26.46
C ASP A 470 -2.78 8.80 27.67
N THR A 471 -2.24 7.64 28.07
CA THR A 471 -2.66 6.95 29.31
C THR A 471 -1.98 7.48 30.57
N LEU A 472 -0.93 8.29 30.43
CA LEU A 472 -0.27 8.92 31.57
C LEU A 472 -1.13 10.08 32.08
N GLU A 473 -0.88 10.49 33.32
CA GLU A 473 -1.57 11.65 33.89
C GLU A 473 -1.31 12.94 33.08
N GLY A 474 -2.39 13.64 32.73
CA GLY A 474 -2.34 14.94 32.06
C GLY A 474 -2.71 14.93 30.58
N THR A 475 -2.81 16.12 29.99
CA THR A 475 -3.03 16.26 28.54
C THR A 475 -1.71 16.32 27.77
N ARG A 476 -1.73 16.06 26.45
CA ARG A 476 -0.54 16.20 25.58
C ARG A 476 0.13 17.57 25.71
N ALA A 477 -0.65 18.64 25.87
CA ALA A 477 -0.13 19.98 26.09
C ALA A 477 0.62 20.09 27.43
N GLN A 478 0.06 19.55 28.50
CA GLN A 478 0.67 19.53 29.83
C GLN A 478 1.97 18.70 29.83
N LEU A 479 1.91 17.49 29.28
CA LEU A 479 3.06 16.60 29.12
C LEU A 479 4.19 17.27 28.33
N THR A 480 3.86 17.98 27.25
CA THR A 480 4.84 18.71 26.44
C THR A 480 5.51 19.84 27.24
N ALA A 481 4.76 20.54 28.09
CA ALA A 481 5.28 21.63 28.90
C ALA A 481 6.25 21.16 30.00
N ILE A 482 6.13 19.91 30.45
CA ILE A 482 6.95 19.37 31.56
C ILE A 482 8.11 18.48 31.12
N ILE A 483 8.36 18.31 29.80
CA ILE A 483 9.42 17.40 29.31
C ILE A 483 10.79 17.71 29.94
N ASP A 484 11.22 18.97 29.91
CA ASP A 484 12.53 19.36 30.46
C ASP A 484 12.62 19.05 31.95
N SER A 485 11.60 19.45 32.72
CA SER A 485 11.54 19.21 34.16
C SER A 485 11.57 17.71 34.48
N ALA A 486 10.79 16.89 33.77
CA ALA A 486 10.75 15.44 33.99
C ALA A 486 12.08 14.75 33.66
N MET A 487 12.75 15.15 32.57
CA MET A 487 14.06 14.62 32.21
C MET A 487 15.15 15.02 33.21
N GLU A 488 15.11 16.26 33.73
CA GLU A 488 16.04 16.72 34.76
C GLU A 488 15.87 15.94 36.07
N THR A 489 14.62 15.69 36.50
CA THR A 489 14.32 14.85 37.67
C THR A 489 14.83 13.43 37.46
N GLY A 490 14.54 12.81 36.32
CA GLY A 490 15.02 11.46 36.00
C GLY A 490 16.55 11.36 35.97
N THR A 491 17.24 12.37 35.41
CA THR A 491 18.70 12.43 35.40
C THR A 491 19.28 12.54 36.81
N ARG A 492 18.61 13.29 37.70
CA ARG A 492 19.01 13.40 39.11
C ARG A 492 18.84 12.07 39.84
N ALA A 493 17.69 11.43 39.68
CA ALA A 493 17.41 10.12 40.28
C ALA A 493 18.42 9.04 39.84
N HIS A 494 18.83 9.02 38.57
CA HIS A 494 19.88 8.12 38.08
C HIS A 494 21.25 8.43 38.71
N LYS A 495 21.65 9.70 38.80
CA LYS A 495 22.90 10.09 39.48
C LYS A 495 22.91 9.72 40.97
N ASP A 496 21.78 9.86 41.65
CA ASP A 496 21.64 9.50 43.05
C ASP A 496 21.77 7.98 43.25
N ARG A 497 21.23 7.17 42.32
CA ARG A 497 21.45 5.71 42.31
C ARG A 497 22.90 5.32 42.01
N GLU A 498 23.54 5.94 41.01
CA GLU A 498 24.93 5.63 40.62
C GLU A 498 25.95 6.07 41.68
N SER A 499 25.70 7.18 42.38
CA SER A 499 26.59 7.70 43.42
C SER A 499 26.56 6.90 44.73
N GLY A 500 25.69 5.89 44.84
CA GLY A 500 25.68 4.97 45.99
C GLY A 500 25.26 5.63 47.31
N GLN A 501 24.54 6.75 47.28
CA GLN A 501 23.93 7.38 48.47
C GLN A 501 22.73 6.59 49.02
N SER A 502 22.80 5.26 48.99
CA SER A 502 21.84 4.35 49.64
C SER A 502 22.22 4.03 51.09
N GLY A 503 23.36 4.51 51.60
CA GLY A 503 23.84 4.25 52.95
C GLY A 503 23.71 5.45 53.90
N LEU A 504 22.91 5.29 54.95
CA LEU A 504 22.78 6.14 56.17
C LEU A 504 21.66 7.20 56.20
N PHE A 505 21.24 7.80 55.08
CA PHE A 505 20.09 8.74 55.06
C PHE A 505 18.80 8.16 54.49
N ALA A 506 18.86 7.02 53.79
CA ALA A 506 17.67 6.37 53.21
C ALA A 506 16.65 5.93 54.29
N ALA A 507 17.12 5.49 55.47
CA ALA A 507 16.26 5.11 56.59
C ALA A 507 15.57 6.30 57.30
N LEU A 508 15.91 7.55 56.95
CA LEU A 508 15.27 8.77 57.45
C LEU A 508 14.32 9.41 56.42
N ILE A 509 14.23 8.85 55.22
CA ILE A 509 13.42 9.35 54.09
C ILE A 509 12.31 8.32 53.72
N GLU A 510 12.12 7.27 54.54
CA GLU A 510 10.87 6.50 54.47
C GLU A 510 9.73 7.41 54.98
N GLU A 511 8.81 7.79 54.05
CA GLU A 511 7.72 8.76 54.19
C GLU A 511 7.97 10.21 53.69
N GLN A 512 8.71 10.39 52.59
CA GLN A 512 8.31 11.49 51.67
C GLN A 512 7.34 10.94 50.62
N PRO A 513 6.12 11.51 50.48
CA PRO A 513 5.27 11.21 49.34
C PRO A 513 6.09 11.48 48.08
N ALA A 514 5.86 10.69 47.02
CA ALA A 514 6.38 11.02 45.69
C ALA A 514 6.20 12.52 45.45
N ALA A 515 7.29 13.22 45.12
CA ALA A 515 7.26 14.67 44.97
C ALA A 515 6.08 15.03 44.06
N ASP A 516 5.06 15.67 44.64
CA ASP A 516 3.85 16.02 43.93
C ASP A 516 4.25 17.12 42.94
N HIS A 517 4.45 16.74 41.69
CA HIS A 517 4.82 17.64 40.60
C HIS A 517 3.53 18.03 39.87
N PRO A 518 2.81 19.07 40.31
CA PRO A 518 1.54 19.43 39.73
C PRO A 518 1.72 19.82 38.26
N LEU A 519 0.87 19.26 37.41
CA LEU A 519 0.86 19.57 35.99
C LEU A 519 0.51 21.06 35.77
N PRO A 520 1.22 21.75 34.86
CA PRO A 520 0.96 23.16 34.60
C PRO A 520 -0.45 23.33 33.99
N ASN A 521 -1.11 24.44 34.34
CA ASN A 521 -2.38 24.81 33.72
C ASN A 521 -2.11 25.49 32.37
N VAL A 522 -2.08 24.70 31.30
CA VAL A 522 -1.89 25.15 29.92
C VAL A 522 -3.12 24.83 29.07
N LYS A 523 -3.36 25.63 28.03
CA LYS A 523 -4.43 25.37 27.07
C LYS A 523 -4.17 24.04 26.35
N ASP A 524 -5.14 23.12 26.40
CA ASP A 524 -5.03 21.84 25.70
C ASP A 524 -4.97 22.02 24.18
N TRP A 525 -4.36 21.06 23.50
CA TRP A 525 -4.34 21.01 22.04
C TRP A 525 -5.75 20.84 21.50
N THR A 526 -6.06 21.59 20.46
CA THR A 526 -7.28 21.42 19.67
C THR A 526 -7.26 20.09 18.92
N GLY A 527 -8.43 19.58 18.53
CA GLY A 527 -8.52 18.36 17.70
C GLY A 527 -7.64 18.40 16.44
N PRO A 528 -7.66 19.48 15.64
CA PRO A 528 -6.78 19.63 14.48
C PRO A 528 -5.28 19.61 14.82
N GLU A 529 -4.86 20.17 15.95
CA GLU A 529 -3.46 20.13 16.41
C GLU A 529 -3.02 18.72 16.80
N LYS A 530 -3.88 17.96 17.50
CA LYS A 530 -3.66 16.54 17.84
C LYS A 530 -3.52 15.70 16.56
N LEU A 531 -4.45 15.82 15.62
CA LEU A 531 -4.45 15.09 14.36
C LEU A 531 -3.25 15.44 13.47
N THR A 532 -2.86 16.72 13.42
CA THR A 532 -1.68 17.17 12.67
C THR A 532 -0.40 16.56 13.26
N SER A 533 -0.29 16.53 14.59
CA SER A 533 0.85 15.95 15.30
C SER A 533 0.94 14.43 15.11
N GLU A 534 -0.21 13.73 15.15
CA GLU A 534 -0.27 12.30 14.88
C GLU A 534 0.19 11.98 13.47
N LYS A 535 -0.30 12.72 12.48
CA LYS A 535 0.14 12.53 11.09
C LYS A 535 1.62 12.84 10.92
N GLU A 536 2.13 13.87 11.59
CA GLU A 536 3.55 14.21 11.57
C GLU A 536 4.39 13.02 12.04
N MET A 537 4.03 12.38 13.16
CA MET A 537 4.80 11.31 13.79
C MET A 537 4.54 9.91 13.23
N LEU A 538 3.31 9.62 12.82
CA LEU A 538 2.82 8.28 12.47
C LEU A 538 2.52 8.14 10.97
N GLY A 539 2.24 9.25 10.29
CA GLY A 539 1.90 9.29 8.86
C GLY A 539 0.39 9.23 8.56
N PHE A 540 -0.45 8.97 9.56
CA PHE A 540 -1.91 8.89 9.44
C PHE A 540 -2.59 9.34 10.74
N TYR A 541 -3.91 9.50 10.68
CA TYR A 541 -4.73 9.91 11.83
C TYR A 541 -5.21 8.69 12.63
N ILE A 542 -5.04 8.72 13.95
CA ILE A 542 -5.43 7.61 14.86
C ILE A 542 -6.63 7.99 15.72
N THR A 543 -6.61 9.15 16.38
CA THR A 543 -7.61 9.50 17.40
C THR A 543 -8.92 10.04 16.83
N GLY A 544 -8.98 10.28 15.53
CA GLY A 544 -10.18 10.77 14.84
C GLY A 544 -9.92 10.99 13.36
N HIS A 545 -10.92 11.55 12.67
CA HIS A 545 -10.84 11.92 11.26
C HIS A 545 -10.94 13.44 11.13
N PRO A 546 -10.20 14.10 10.22
CA PRO A 546 -10.34 15.55 10.03
C PRO A 546 -11.77 16.02 9.64
N LEU A 547 -12.64 15.11 9.20
CA LEU A 547 -14.07 15.40 9.00
C LEU A 547 -14.85 15.56 10.31
N ASP A 548 -14.34 15.07 11.45
CA ASP A 548 -15.04 15.12 12.74
C ASP A 548 -15.37 16.57 13.14
N ALA A 549 -14.46 17.50 12.83
CA ALA A 549 -14.65 18.93 13.07
C ALA A 549 -15.77 19.57 12.21
N HIS A 550 -16.24 18.86 11.19
CA HIS A 550 -17.23 19.35 10.23
C HIS A 550 -18.47 18.46 10.15
N MET A 551 -18.73 17.61 11.15
CA MET A 551 -19.82 16.64 11.11
C MET A 551 -21.21 17.25 10.85
N ASP A 552 -21.48 18.45 11.36
CA ASP A 552 -22.73 19.16 11.08
C ASP A 552 -22.88 19.47 9.58
N LYS A 553 -21.79 19.89 8.93
CA LYS A 553 -21.77 20.14 7.49
C LYS A 553 -21.80 18.85 6.69
N VAL A 554 -21.14 17.79 7.16
CA VAL A 554 -21.16 16.47 6.52
C VAL A 554 -22.60 15.95 6.47
N ARG A 555 -23.33 15.96 7.60
CA ARG A 555 -24.73 15.50 7.68
C ARG A 555 -25.66 16.25 6.73
N GLU A 556 -25.47 17.56 6.59
CA GLU A 556 -26.33 18.40 5.75
C GLU A 556 -25.96 18.34 4.27
N LEU A 557 -24.67 18.40 3.92
CA LEU A 557 -24.19 18.54 2.54
C LEU A 557 -23.96 17.22 1.81
N ALA A 558 -23.60 16.16 2.53
CA ALA A 558 -23.40 14.86 1.92
C ALA A 558 -24.78 14.24 1.57
N THR A 559 -24.88 13.71 0.37
CA THR A 559 -26.06 12.93 -0.07
C THR A 559 -25.83 11.43 0.14
N HIS A 560 -24.56 11.02 0.03
CA HIS A 560 -24.09 9.65 0.06
C HIS A 560 -22.81 9.59 0.90
N THR A 561 -22.44 8.39 1.30
CA THR A 561 -21.17 8.04 1.95
C THR A 561 -20.47 7.01 1.09
N THR A 562 -19.16 6.82 1.23
CA THR A 562 -18.44 5.82 0.43
C THR A 562 -19.02 4.40 0.58
N GLY A 563 -19.63 4.09 1.74
CA GLY A 563 -20.27 2.80 2.02
C GLY A 563 -21.59 2.55 1.29
N ASN A 564 -22.26 3.55 0.73
CA ASN A 564 -23.59 3.41 0.10
C ASN A 564 -23.63 3.72 -1.40
N LEU A 565 -22.47 3.74 -2.05
CA LEU A 565 -22.35 4.02 -3.49
C LEU A 565 -22.52 2.78 -4.38
N GLU A 566 -22.38 1.59 -3.81
CA GLU A 566 -22.47 0.33 -4.53
C GLU A 566 -23.91 0.07 -5.03
N GLY A 567 -24.04 -0.37 -6.29
CA GLY A 567 -25.35 -0.62 -6.92
C GLY A 567 -26.04 0.63 -7.52
N LEU A 568 -25.44 1.82 -7.40
CA LEU A 568 -25.95 3.02 -8.06
C LEU A 568 -25.75 2.98 -9.58
N ALA A 569 -26.71 3.54 -10.32
CA ALA A 569 -26.67 3.62 -11.77
C ALA A 569 -25.59 4.59 -12.26
N LYS A 570 -25.10 4.35 -13.48
CA LYS A 570 -24.16 5.26 -14.14
C LYS A 570 -24.79 6.64 -14.32
N GLY A 571 -24.06 7.68 -13.93
CA GLY A 571 -24.52 9.07 -14.06
C GLY A 571 -25.40 9.56 -12.91
N THR A 572 -25.62 8.76 -11.86
CA THR A 572 -26.25 9.25 -10.63
C THR A 572 -25.37 10.35 -10.01
N GLU A 573 -25.97 11.50 -9.72
CA GLU A 573 -25.32 12.60 -9.02
C GLU A 573 -25.13 12.26 -7.54
N VAL A 574 -23.91 12.43 -7.06
CA VAL A 574 -23.53 12.21 -5.66
C VAL A 574 -22.74 13.39 -5.14
N ALA A 575 -23.02 13.74 -3.90
CA ALA A 575 -22.26 14.69 -3.09
C ALA A 575 -21.67 13.97 -1.89
N LEU A 576 -20.34 13.97 -1.79
CA LEU A 576 -19.56 13.30 -0.75
C LEU A 576 -18.76 14.34 0.04
N CYS A 577 -18.73 14.21 1.35
CA CYS A 577 -17.85 15.01 2.20
C CYS A 577 -16.68 14.13 2.63
N GLY A 578 -15.47 14.49 2.20
CA GLY A 578 -14.30 13.63 2.30
C GLY A 578 -13.00 14.41 2.43
N ILE A 579 -11.90 13.69 2.58
CA ILE A 579 -10.54 14.22 2.45
C ILE A 579 -9.95 13.71 1.15
N LEU A 580 -9.32 14.62 0.40
CA LEU A 580 -8.57 14.22 -0.80
C LEU A 580 -7.21 13.66 -0.38
N THR A 581 -6.91 12.43 -0.79
CA THR A 581 -5.61 11.80 -0.60
C THR A 581 -5.07 11.25 -1.93
N GLY A 582 -3.75 11.15 -2.05
CA GLY A 582 -3.09 10.52 -3.21
C GLY A 582 -3.40 11.18 -4.56
N VAL A 583 -3.39 12.51 -4.63
CA VAL A 583 -3.71 13.28 -5.84
C VAL A 583 -2.61 13.09 -6.88
N ALA A 584 -2.87 12.22 -7.85
CA ALA A 584 -1.98 11.94 -8.97
C ALA A 584 -2.42 12.67 -10.24
N ARG A 585 -1.61 13.63 -10.68
CA ARG A 585 -1.79 14.37 -11.93
C ARG A 585 -1.19 13.56 -13.08
N ARG A 586 -1.98 13.25 -14.11
CA ARG A 586 -1.61 12.37 -15.22
C ARG A 586 -1.92 13.02 -16.56
N ARG A 587 -1.32 12.47 -17.62
CA ARG A 587 -1.64 12.79 -19.02
C ARG A 587 -2.35 11.62 -19.68
N SER A 588 -3.38 11.90 -20.45
CA SER A 588 -4.07 10.91 -21.29
C SER A 588 -3.22 10.53 -22.51
N LYS A 589 -3.63 9.51 -23.26
CA LYS A 589 -3.00 9.13 -24.54
C LYS A 589 -3.00 10.27 -25.57
N GLU A 590 -3.96 11.20 -25.47
CA GLU A 590 -4.07 12.41 -26.29
C GLU A 590 -3.26 13.60 -25.74
N GLY A 591 -2.52 13.43 -24.64
CA GLY A 591 -1.69 14.48 -24.03
C GLY A 591 -2.41 15.45 -23.09
N LYS A 592 -3.75 15.39 -22.98
CA LYS A 592 -4.56 16.22 -22.06
C LYS A 592 -4.35 15.83 -20.60
N LEU A 593 -4.31 16.83 -19.71
CA LEU A 593 -4.14 16.65 -18.26
C LEU A 593 -5.42 16.17 -17.60
N TRP A 594 -5.31 15.26 -16.64
CA TRP A 594 -6.40 14.79 -15.78
C TRP A 594 -5.82 14.41 -14.41
N ALA A 595 -6.67 14.19 -13.41
CA ALA A 595 -6.22 13.73 -12.10
C ALA A 595 -7.05 12.55 -11.57
N SER A 596 -6.36 11.65 -10.87
CA SER A 596 -6.97 10.59 -10.06
C SER A 596 -6.60 10.83 -8.60
N MET A 597 -7.53 10.63 -7.67
CA MET A 597 -7.31 10.77 -6.23
C MET A 597 -8.22 9.79 -5.47
N GLN A 598 -7.98 9.64 -4.17
CA GLN A 598 -8.89 8.96 -3.26
C GLN A 598 -9.69 10.03 -2.48
N ILE A 599 -10.98 9.76 -2.29
CA ILE A 599 -11.88 10.54 -1.44
C ILE A 599 -12.16 9.66 -0.22
N GLU A 600 -11.61 10.02 0.92
CA GLU A 600 -11.75 9.28 2.18
C GLU A 600 -12.80 9.96 3.08
N ASP A 601 -13.82 9.20 3.49
CA ASP A 601 -14.78 9.61 4.51
C ASP A 601 -14.72 8.68 5.74
N LEU A 602 -15.70 8.78 6.64
CA LEU A 602 -15.73 7.97 7.87
C LEU A 602 -16.03 6.49 7.62
N GLU A 603 -16.57 6.12 6.46
CA GLU A 603 -17.00 4.77 6.14
C GLU A 603 -15.99 4.03 5.24
N GLY A 604 -15.13 4.77 4.53
CA GLY A 604 -14.16 4.18 3.62
C GLY A 604 -13.53 5.18 2.66
N ALA A 605 -12.96 4.66 1.57
CA ALA A 605 -12.34 5.45 0.52
C ALA A 605 -12.85 5.03 -0.85
N ILE A 606 -13.00 6.01 -1.76
CA ILE A 606 -13.40 5.75 -3.15
C ILE A 606 -12.50 6.51 -4.12
N GLU A 607 -12.25 5.92 -5.29
CA GLU A 607 -11.46 6.56 -6.33
C GLU A 607 -12.27 7.66 -7.04
N GLY A 608 -11.74 8.88 -6.99
CA GLY A 608 -12.25 10.05 -7.67
C GLY A 608 -11.41 10.42 -8.88
N MET A 609 -12.05 10.72 -10.01
CA MET A 609 -11.41 11.14 -11.25
C MET A 609 -11.87 12.52 -11.68
N VAL A 610 -10.93 13.44 -11.89
CA VAL A 610 -11.17 14.72 -12.56
C VAL A 610 -10.72 14.59 -14.00
N PHE A 611 -11.69 14.45 -14.91
CA PHE A 611 -11.43 14.41 -16.35
C PHE A 611 -10.91 15.74 -16.88
N SER A 612 -10.29 15.69 -18.06
CA SER A 612 -9.60 16.84 -18.66
C SER A 612 -10.49 18.07 -18.85
N THR A 613 -11.79 17.89 -19.06
CA THR A 613 -12.75 19.00 -19.21
C THR A 613 -12.86 19.85 -17.96
N GLN A 614 -12.78 19.23 -16.77
CA GLN A 614 -12.94 19.92 -15.48
C GLN A 614 -11.62 20.21 -14.76
N TYR A 615 -10.52 19.61 -15.23
CA TYR A 615 -9.21 19.73 -14.59
C TYR A 615 -8.73 21.18 -14.47
N GLU A 616 -8.82 21.96 -15.55
CA GLU A 616 -8.36 23.36 -15.55
C GLU A 616 -9.12 24.22 -14.54
N ARG A 617 -10.42 23.96 -14.34
CA ARG A 617 -11.24 24.67 -13.35
C ARG A 617 -10.91 24.26 -11.91
N LEU A 618 -10.68 22.97 -11.68
CA LEU A 618 -10.55 22.40 -10.34
C LEU A 618 -9.11 22.28 -9.84
N MET A 619 -8.10 22.56 -10.67
CA MET A 619 -6.70 22.34 -10.34
C MET A 619 -6.23 23.02 -9.05
N SER A 620 -6.78 24.19 -8.70
CA SER A 620 -6.48 24.93 -7.48
C SER A 620 -7.14 24.34 -6.22
N SER A 621 -8.21 23.56 -6.40
CA SER A 621 -8.98 22.93 -5.33
C SER A 621 -8.49 21.51 -5.00
N LEU A 622 -7.64 20.93 -5.85
CA LEU A 622 -6.98 19.63 -5.68
C LEU A 622 -5.82 19.71 -4.67
N ASN A 623 -6.16 20.04 -3.43
CA ASN A 623 -5.22 20.05 -2.31
C ASN A 623 -5.41 18.78 -1.49
N GLU A 624 -4.32 18.03 -1.27
CA GLU A 624 -4.34 16.91 -0.35
C GLU A 624 -4.64 17.37 1.07
N ASP A 625 -5.22 16.47 1.87
CA ASP A 625 -5.44 16.62 3.31
C ASP A 625 -6.40 17.72 3.74
N LYS A 626 -7.17 18.25 2.79
CA LYS A 626 -8.25 19.18 3.08
C LYS A 626 -9.59 18.47 3.09
N ALA A 627 -10.40 18.77 4.09
CA ALA A 627 -11.80 18.42 4.13
C ALA A 627 -12.54 19.17 3.00
N VAL A 628 -13.17 18.43 2.10
CA VAL A 628 -13.86 18.95 0.93
C VAL A 628 -15.25 18.33 0.77
N LEU A 629 -16.17 19.11 0.19
CA LEU A 629 -17.38 18.63 -0.46
C LEU A 629 -17.04 18.36 -1.92
N VAL A 630 -17.21 17.12 -2.35
CA VAL A 630 -17.05 16.67 -3.74
C VAL A 630 -18.42 16.41 -4.33
N ARG A 631 -18.70 17.01 -5.49
CA ARG A 631 -19.89 16.67 -6.30
C ARG A 631 -19.44 15.96 -7.57
N GLY A 632 -20.07 14.85 -7.89
CA GLY A 632 -19.68 14.04 -9.03
C GLY A 632 -20.76 13.08 -9.51
N LEU A 633 -20.42 12.35 -10.57
CA LEU A 633 -21.28 11.33 -11.17
C LEU A 633 -20.71 9.94 -10.93
N ILE A 634 -21.57 8.98 -10.61
CA ILE A 634 -21.17 7.58 -10.43
C ILE A 634 -20.77 6.94 -11.76
N LEU A 635 -19.62 6.26 -11.71
CA LEU A 635 -19.09 5.39 -12.74
C LEU A 635 -19.05 3.96 -12.16
N PRO A 636 -20.07 3.14 -12.41
CA PRO A 636 -20.11 1.76 -11.91
C PRO A 636 -19.02 0.93 -12.58
N GLU A 637 -18.49 -0.04 -11.83
CA GLU A 637 -17.50 -1.02 -12.28
C GLU A 637 -18.06 -2.43 -12.08
N GLU A 638 -17.77 -3.34 -13.00
CA GLU A 638 -18.15 -4.75 -12.85
C GLU A 638 -17.16 -5.45 -11.91
N ASN A 639 -17.64 -5.93 -10.77
CA ASN A 639 -16.85 -6.62 -9.73
C ASN A 639 -15.79 -5.76 -9.03
N ALA A 640 -15.93 -4.44 -9.03
CA ALA A 640 -15.10 -3.54 -8.24
C ALA A 640 -15.95 -2.40 -7.64
N PRO A 641 -15.45 -1.71 -6.59
CA PRO A 641 -16.11 -0.53 -6.06
C PRO A 641 -16.31 0.52 -7.17
N PRO A 642 -17.45 1.24 -7.19
CA PRO A 642 -17.70 2.28 -8.17
C PRO A 642 -16.63 3.39 -8.08
N LYS A 643 -16.50 4.18 -9.15
CA LYS A 643 -15.66 5.38 -9.18
C LYS A 643 -16.51 6.62 -9.29
N VAL A 644 -15.96 7.77 -8.91
CA VAL A 644 -16.67 9.05 -8.99
C VAL A 644 -16.01 9.96 -10.01
N SER A 645 -16.75 10.35 -11.05
CA SER A 645 -16.36 11.43 -11.95
C SER A 645 -16.61 12.77 -11.28
N ILE A 646 -15.56 13.39 -10.76
CA ILE A 646 -15.65 14.64 -10.01
C ILE A 646 -15.98 15.79 -10.96
N GLN A 647 -17.07 16.49 -10.66
CA GLN A 647 -17.50 17.69 -11.37
C GLN A 647 -17.16 18.96 -10.62
N ASP A 648 -17.20 18.94 -9.28
CA ASP A 648 -16.91 20.11 -8.45
C ASP A 648 -16.27 19.74 -7.11
N ILE A 649 -15.42 20.62 -6.58
CA ILE A 649 -14.71 20.45 -5.30
C ILE A 649 -14.77 21.77 -4.54
N VAL A 650 -15.31 21.75 -3.33
CA VAL A 650 -15.39 22.92 -2.46
C VAL A 650 -14.81 22.58 -1.10
N ALA A 651 -13.90 23.40 -0.57
CA ALA A 651 -13.41 23.22 0.80
C ALA A 651 -14.57 23.28 1.80
N LEU A 652 -14.66 22.33 2.73
CA LEU A 652 -15.75 22.27 3.71
C LEU A 652 -15.84 23.52 4.59
N GLU A 653 -14.71 24.20 4.84
CA GLU A 653 -14.65 25.52 5.48
C GLU A 653 -15.53 26.55 4.76
N ASN A 654 -15.46 26.57 3.43
CA ASN A 654 -16.16 27.53 2.56
C ASN A 654 -17.53 27.03 2.09
N ALA A 655 -17.80 25.73 2.24
CA ALA A 655 -19.09 25.15 1.87
C ALA A 655 -20.20 25.72 2.75
N ARG A 656 -21.16 26.40 2.11
CA ARG A 656 -22.36 26.93 2.76
C ARG A 656 -23.49 25.92 2.64
N VAL A 657 -24.18 25.64 3.74
CA VAL A 657 -25.47 24.95 3.72
C VAL A 657 -26.49 25.97 3.23
N SER A 658 -27.02 25.78 2.02
CA SER A 658 -28.06 26.65 1.47
C SER A 658 -29.38 26.30 2.16
N LEU A 659 -29.68 26.96 3.27
CA LEU A 659 -30.97 26.84 3.93
C LEU A 659 -31.93 27.86 3.30
N PRO A 660 -33.19 27.46 3.01
CA PRO A 660 -34.15 28.35 2.42
C PRO A 660 -34.48 29.53 3.33
N SER A 661 -34.80 30.68 2.74
CA SER A 661 -35.22 31.87 3.48
C SER A 661 -36.67 31.79 3.96
N LEU A 662 -37.53 31.05 3.24
CA LEU A 662 -38.94 30.82 3.59
C LEU A 662 -39.39 29.40 3.23
N ILE A 663 -39.97 28.70 4.20
CA ILE A 663 -40.60 27.38 4.01
C ILE A 663 -42.09 27.43 4.33
N SER A 664 -42.87 26.59 3.65
CA SER A 664 -44.26 26.31 3.96
C SER A 664 -44.44 24.89 4.47
N ILE A 665 -45.18 24.71 5.56
CA ILE A 665 -45.55 23.41 6.11
C ILE A 665 -47.06 23.23 5.95
N LYS A 666 -47.46 22.28 5.12
CA LYS A 666 -48.84 21.84 4.94
C LYS A 666 -49.24 20.98 6.13
N VAL A 667 -50.29 21.39 6.83
CA VAL A 667 -50.82 20.68 7.99
C VAL A 667 -52.25 20.22 7.67
N PRO A 668 -52.49 18.90 7.55
CA PRO A 668 -53.83 18.40 7.27
C PRO A 668 -54.73 18.54 8.50
N VAL A 669 -55.87 19.22 8.35
CA VAL A 669 -56.87 19.45 9.40
C VAL A 669 -57.91 18.33 9.36
N ASN A 670 -57.48 17.13 9.76
CA ASN A 670 -58.36 15.98 9.91
C ASN A 670 -58.67 15.78 11.41
N GLY A 671 -59.93 15.53 11.76
CA GLY A 671 -60.47 15.56 13.13
C GLY A 671 -59.96 14.49 14.12
N SER A 672 -58.74 13.99 13.97
CA SER A 672 -58.11 13.09 14.94
C SER A 672 -57.35 13.90 16.00
N ASN A 673 -57.54 13.53 17.26
CA ASN A 673 -57.08 14.17 18.49
C ASN A 673 -55.54 14.02 18.74
N SER A 674 -54.71 14.26 17.72
CA SER A 674 -53.24 14.30 17.86
C SER A 674 -52.78 15.75 18.04
N ASP A 675 -52.04 16.04 19.11
CA ASP A 675 -51.45 17.37 19.41
C ASP A 675 -50.32 17.74 18.45
N ARG A 676 -50.64 17.92 17.17
CA ARG A 676 -49.69 18.33 16.13
C ARG A 676 -49.18 19.76 16.36
N ALA A 677 -50.05 20.62 16.89
CA ALA A 677 -49.70 22.00 17.19
C ALA A 677 -48.61 22.07 18.29
N GLY A 678 -48.77 21.32 19.38
CA GLY A 678 -47.74 21.22 20.42
C GLY A 678 -46.44 20.59 19.94
N GLN A 679 -46.52 19.57 19.08
CA GLN A 679 -45.33 18.94 18.50
C GLN A 679 -44.56 19.88 17.56
N LEU A 680 -45.26 20.61 16.68
CA LEU A 680 -44.63 21.62 15.82
C LEU A 680 -44.06 22.78 16.63
N ALA A 681 -44.78 23.28 17.64
CA ALA A 681 -44.30 24.34 18.51
C ALA A 681 -43.00 23.93 19.24
N LYS A 682 -42.96 22.72 19.81
CA LYS A 682 -41.76 22.17 20.44
C LYS A 682 -40.61 22.00 19.44
N LEU A 683 -40.90 21.55 18.23
CA LEU A 683 -39.91 21.41 17.16
C LEU A 683 -39.32 22.78 16.78
N PHE A 684 -40.15 23.82 16.66
CA PHE A 684 -39.72 25.19 16.36
C PHE A 684 -38.86 25.79 17.48
N GLU A 685 -39.14 25.45 18.74
CA GLU A 685 -38.30 25.83 19.87
C GLU A 685 -36.95 25.09 19.90
N THR A 686 -36.97 23.81 19.54
CA THR A 686 -35.77 22.95 19.57
C THR A 686 -34.82 23.26 18.40
N LYS A 687 -35.37 23.60 17.22
CA LYS A 687 -34.63 23.83 15.97
C LYS A 687 -34.72 25.30 15.54
N ARG A 688 -34.29 26.22 16.40
CA ARG A 688 -34.25 27.67 16.07
C ARG A 688 -33.24 27.97 14.95
N GLY A 689 -33.60 28.92 14.08
CA GLY A 689 -32.74 29.36 12.98
C GLY A 689 -33.20 30.69 12.38
N GLU A 690 -32.84 30.94 11.12
CA GLU A 690 -33.12 32.21 10.42
C GLU A 690 -34.24 32.11 9.38
N THR A 691 -34.70 30.89 9.07
CA THR A 691 -35.72 30.63 8.05
C THR A 691 -37.12 30.93 8.58
N GLU A 692 -37.91 31.66 7.79
CA GLU A 692 -39.29 31.97 8.09
C GLU A 692 -40.21 30.77 7.78
N VAL A 693 -41.24 30.57 8.60
CA VAL A 693 -42.15 29.42 8.48
C VAL A 693 -43.58 29.87 8.26
N ARG A 694 -44.22 29.26 7.26
CA ARG A 694 -45.63 29.49 6.93
C ARG A 694 -46.43 28.19 6.98
N LEU A 695 -47.39 28.09 7.90
CA LEU A 695 -48.27 26.93 7.96
C LEU A 695 -49.41 27.08 6.95
N ARG A 696 -49.63 26.07 6.10
CA ARG A 696 -50.80 25.96 5.23
C ARG A 696 -51.72 24.89 5.80
N LEU A 697 -52.79 25.31 6.47
CA LEU A 697 -53.80 24.41 7.02
C LEU A 697 -54.75 24.01 5.90
N GLU A 698 -54.81 22.73 5.57
CA GLU A 698 -55.67 22.20 4.50
C GLU A 698 -56.72 21.24 5.06
N LYS A 699 -57.99 21.47 4.72
CA LYS A 699 -59.08 20.53 4.95
C LYS A 699 -59.64 20.09 3.61
N SER A 700 -59.85 18.80 3.43
CA SER A 700 -60.29 18.22 2.16
C SER A 700 -61.57 18.89 1.65
N ARG A 701 -61.42 19.66 0.57
CA ARG A 701 -62.47 20.28 -0.28
C ARG A 701 -63.12 21.61 0.11
N ASP A 702 -62.74 22.30 1.18
CA ASP A 702 -63.47 23.54 1.56
C ASP A 702 -62.64 24.84 1.67
N PHE A 703 -61.39 24.85 2.17
CA PHE A 703 -60.55 26.06 2.22
C PHE A 703 -59.09 25.76 2.64
N SER A 704 -58.16 26.65 2.30
CA SER A 704 -56.77 26.65 2.80
C SER A 704 -56.51 27.91 3.62
N VAL A 705 -56.05 27.78 4.87
CA VAL A 705 -55.63 28.93 5.71
C VAL A 705 -54.11 28.99 5.72
N ILE A 706 -53.57 30.18 5.47
CA ILE A 706 -52.14 30.45 5.57
C ILE A 706 -51.88 31.21 6.87
N LEU A 707 -50.97 30.70 7.69
CA LEU A 707 -50.54 31.32 8.95
C LEU A 707 -49.03 31.55 8.89
N ASP A 708 -48.60 32.79 9.06
CA ASP A 708 -47.20 33.10 9.28
C ASP A 708 -46.86 32.84 10.76
N VAL A 709 -45.78 32.11 10.99
CA VAL A 709 -45.32 31.75 12.34
C VAL A 709 -44.20 32.71 12.73
N ALA A 710 -44.30 33.31 13.92
CA ALA A 710 -43.29 34.26 14.41
C ALA A 710 -41.93 33.59 14.72
N ALA A 711 -41.93 32.28 14.98
CA ALA A 711 -40.72 31.52 15.23
C ALA A 711 -39.96 31.27 13.93
N LYS A 712 -38.66 31.56 13.95
CA LYS A 712 -37.72 31.21 12.88
C LYS A 712 -37.03 29.90 13.19
N VAL A 713 -36.89 29.06 12.18
CA VAL A 713 -36.38 27.69 12.34
C VAL A 713 -35.14 27.47 11.48
N ARG A 714 -34.42 26.39 11.80
CA ARG A 714 -33.36 25.86 10.95
C ARG A 714 -33.91 24.61 10.26
N PRO A 715 -34.29 24.67 8.97
CA PRO A 715 -34.83 23.52 8.24
C PRO A 715 -33.70 22.58 7.80
N ASP A 716 -33.00 22.02 8.78
CA ASP A 716 -32.02 20.96 8.56
C ASP A 716 -32.72 19.63 8.22
N LYS A 717 -31.97 18.62 7.76
CA LYS A 717 -32.59 17.33 7.36
C LYS A 717 -33.41 16.68 8.48
N GLU A 718 -32.97 16.83 9.72
CA GLU A 718 -33.67 16.32 10.91
C GLU A 718 -35.02 17.04 11.13
N PHE A 719 -35.04 18.36 11.00
CA PHE A 719 -36.27 19.16 11.03
C PHE A 719 -37.25 18.70 9.94
N CYS A 720 -36.76 18.49 8.72
CA CYS A 720 -37.57 18.04 7.60
C CYS A 720 -38.18 16.64 7.86
N ALA A 721 -37.39 15.73 8.42
CA ALA A 721 -37.85 14.38 8.78
C ALA A 721 -38.91 14.41 9.90
N GLU A 722 -38.72 15.25 10.92
CA GLU A 722 -39.72 15.42 11.98
C GLU A 722 -41.00 16.09 11.48
N VAL A 723 -40.90 17.10 10.60
CA VAL A 723 -42.08 17.68 9.94
C VAL A 723 -42.81 16.63 9.11
N ALA A 724 -42.09 15.79 8.37
CA ALA A 724 -42.66 14.68 7.62
C ALA A 724 -43.36 13.66 8.51
N ARG A 725 -42.80 13.37 9.69
CA ARG A 725 -43.41 12.48 10.70
C ARG A 725 -44.69 13.07 11.30
N ILE A 726 -44.71 14.38 11.56
CA ILE A 726 -45.85 15.06 12.21
C ILE A 726 -46.99 15.34 11.23
N CYS A 727 -46.66 15.77 10.01
CA CYS A 727 -47.61 16.33 9.04
C CYS A 727 -47.79 15.49 7.76
N GLY A 728 -46.93 14.50 7.51
CA GLY A 728 -46.92 13.68 6.30
C GLY A 728 -45.71 13.95 5.40
N THR A 729 -45.31 12.98 4.59
CA THR A 729 -44.04 12.98 3.81
C THR A 729 -43.90 14.12 2.80
N GLU A 730 -44.99 14.73 2.33
CA GLU A 730 -45.00 15.87 1.40
C GLU A 730 -45.43 17.18 2.05
N ALA A 731 -45.34 17.26 3.39
CA ALA A 731 -45.84 18.42 4.12
C ALA A 731 -44.98 19.67 3.92
N MET A 732 -43.68 19.55 3.62
CA MET A 732 -42.79 20.71 3.56
C MET A 732 -42.52 21.15 2.12
N GLU A 733 -42.68 22.45 1.85
CA GLU A 733 -42.48 23.09 0.55
C GLU A 733 -41.57 24.30 0.72
N VAL A 734 -40.52 24.43 -0.11
CA VAL A 734 -39.63 25.60 -0.08
C VAL A 734 -40.25 26.71 -0.94
N LEU A 735 -40.48 27.88 -0.35
CA LEU A 735 -41.09 29.02 -1.05
C LEU A 735 -40.04 30.03 -1.53
N ALA A 736 -38.91 30.16 -0.82
CA ALA A 736 -37.79 31.02 -1.22
C ALA A 736 -36.47 30.45 -0.69
N ASN A 737 -35.41 30.54 -1.51
CA ASN A 737 -34.04 30.16 -1.16
C ASN A 737 -33.21 31.34 -0.66
#